data_AF-A0ABD3WBS0-F1
#
_entry.id   AF-A0ABD3WBS0-F1
#
_cell.length_a   1.000
_cell.length_b   1.000
_cell.length_c   1.000
_cell.angle_alpha   90.00
_cell.angle_beta   90.00
_cell.angle_gamma   90.00
#
_symmetry.space_group_name_H-M   'P 1'
#
loop_
_entity.id
_entity.type
_entity.pdbx_description
1 polymer ?
#
loop_
_entity_poly.entity_id
_entity_poly.type
_entity_poly.pdbx_seq_one_letter_code
_entity_poly.pdbx_strand_id
1 'polypeptide(L)'
;MEAAESHNISTAVLSNITEGVLEYLINVTKSNVGCMTKLSGFAILNELFKEDQNNISKVIGMKQGLLDSILFAIDSALSCETDTFDTVYVIVAMELLWQMSQLPIGQIQPLISKMVIGRLVQFLNVNGQFYKYSSSMACEFHRMFVNKHLIAKVKQLCMTADLIDSIHKKTDGQLKVLRKLPDAVNICSVYDTSIDKGISVSEYLIDNDFVLPGEEIDKACVDWTDIIVTEVLEGGYFWAHIGEDSMKAVCEIQSILNQMKASNQLTPCPIKIGQAVAVMGEVLGINCLLRAHILGQDQGLIIVFAFDYGFTIKVSRASVFELPCELYLTSNPAKASLCSLDGIRPPPFESSLVHDAVAILCNLCKQSIPAGEILADLSGVEFLIHVLVSCPGDKLTTQLLYLLNNLACNSRLTRQLTNSDSVNTVISVLNGRDLNSMDMELQKAWLMCLTSFLYNNDKNRCSFYQCNGMDIVLKMIASSDRCGIIYKSALKLLHNFLGSEVLDYAGQKNICQSLSNRNNSPRSSPEYTKSSNQVKESMHPIYLRMDNDISEIEAAAIPRMILCGLNTLGDDTDGEMIMSPKKKGNLKKQVVYIDTGELYKAREVEKRFIHKTCVKFQDDATHELRPDEDIKQVSAISIAQHVCGFLNNGKSGSIFFGIDKDQEVFGVKLSRSDRDEFRLGVDRMMVNKVSPRLLHNQFEVVYYPVVQISKDINGEMTCIPDHYVIEITVQGSREVIYTVTTDQKCYYRFGPNTAQISPQELRHLVVLDTEFDYQEEICRLRRELEHLKKSSCP
;
A
#
# COMPACT_ATOMS: atom_id res chain seq x y z
N MET A 1 3.11 -28.86 28.72
CA MET A 1 4.57 -28.92 28.93
C MET A 1 5.24 -29.37 27.64
N GLU A 2 4.83 -30.50 27.04
CA GLU A 2 5.32 -30.95 25.73
C GLU A 2 5.07 -29.95 24.58
N ALA A 3 3.92 -29.26 24.54
CA ALA A 3 3.68 -28.17 23.56
C ALA A 3 4.50 -26.89 23.81
N ALA A 4 5.04 -26.70 25.02
CA ALA A 4 5.92 -25.58 25.35
C ALA A 4 7.39 -25.93 25.07
N GLU A 5 7.77 -27.20 25.22
CA GLU A 5 9.08 -27.72 24.82
C GLU A 5 9.21 -27.81 23.29
N SER A 6 8.15 -28.16 22.56
CA SER A 6 8.18 -28.15 21.08
C SER A 6 8.35 -26.74 20.51
N HIS A 7 7.76 -25.71 21.15
CA HIS A 7 7.90 -24.32 20.73
C HIS A 7 9.29 -23.74 21.02
N ASN A 8 9.91 -24.13 22.14
CA ASN A 8 11.26 -23.71 22.50
C ASN A 8 12.35 -24.38 21.66
N ILE A 9 12.12 -25.61 21.19
CA ILE A 9 13.05 -26.31 20.28
C ILE A 9 13.02 -25.70 18.88
N SER A 10 11.83 -25.29 18.39
CA SER A 10 11.69 -24.63 17.08
C SER A 10 12.44 -23.28 17.01
N THR A 11 12.30 -22.44 18.04
CA THR A 11 12.95 -21.12 18.10
C THR A 11 14.48 -21.20 18.21
N ALA A 12 15.02 -22.20 18.93
CA ALA A 12 16.46 -22.41 19.02
C ALA A 12 17.08 -22.94 17.71
N VAL A 13 16.36 -23.80 16.97
CA VAL A 13 16.79 -24.30 15.66
C VAL A 13 16.76 -23.19 14.60
N LEU A 14 15.75 -22.31 14.65
CA LEU A 14 15.62 -21.15 13.76
C LEU A 14 16.76 -20.12 13.96
N SER A 15 17.19 -19.89 15.21
CA SER A 15 18.32 -18.99 15.50
C SER A 15 19.68 -19.47 14.98
N ASN A 16 19.79 -20.76 14.63
CA ASN A 16 21.00 -21.40 14.10
C ASN A 16 20.90 -21.74 12.61
N ILE A 17 19.88 -21.26 11.89
CA ILE A 17 19.84 -21.39 10.44
C ILE A 17 21.07 -20.66 9.90
N THR A 18 22.00 -21.44 9.38
CA THR A 18 23.23 -20.93 8.80
C THR A 18 22.86 -20.11 7.56
N GLU A 19 23.62 -19.04 7.33
CA GLU A 19 23.51 -18.20 6.12
C GLU A 19 23.43 -19.03 4.83
N GLY A 20 24.09 -20.20 4.80
CA GLY A 20 24.04 -21.14 3.69
C GLY A 20 22.69 -21.80 3.42
N VAL A 21 21.84 -22.04 4.43
CA VAL A 21 20.48 -22.56 4.22
C VAL A 21 19.59 -21.47 3.58
N LEU A 22 19.72 -20.23 4.06
CA LEU A 22 18.99 -19.11 3.50
C LEU A 22 19.41 -18.85 2.05
N GLU A 23 20.72 -18.88 1.79
CA GLU A 23 21.27 -18.77 0.44
C GLU A 23 20.80 -19.91 -0.48
N TYR A 24 20.77 -21.14 0.02
CA TYR A 24 20.22 -22.27 -0.73
C TYR A 24 18.76 -22.03 -1.11
N LEU A 25 17.91 -21.61 -0.16
CA LEU A 25 16.49 -21.33 -0.43
C LEU A 25 16.31 -20.20 -1.44
N ILE A 26 17.10 -19.13 -1.37
CA ILE A 26 17.06 -18.03 -2.34
C ILE A 26 17.54 -18.50 -3.72
N ASN A 27 18.53 -19.38 -3.79
CA ASN A 27 18.96 -19.98 -5.05
C ASN A 27 17.87 -20.90 -5.65
N VAL A 28 17.11 -21.59 -4.80
CA VAL A 28 15.93 -22.37 -5.23
C VAL A 28 14.88 -21.47 -5.89
N THR A 29 14.60 -20.29 -5.33
CA THR A 29 13.62 -19.34 -5.90
C THR A 29 14.07 -18.75 -7.24
N LYS A 30 15.38 -18.60 -7.44
CA LYS A 30 15.99 -18.12 -8.68
C LYS A 30 16.13 -19.19 -9.76
N SER A 31 16.08 -20.46 -9.39
CA SER A 31 16.37 -21.56 -10.30
C SER A 31 15.40 -21.60 -11.48
N ASN A 32 15.83 -22.13 -12.62
CA ASN A 32 14.93 -22.37 -13.76
C ASN A 32 14.04 -23.62 -13.56
N VAL A 33 13.95 -24.12 -12.34
CA VAL A 33 13.10 -25.27 -11.99
C VAL A 33 11.63 -24.84 -12.00
N GLY A 34 10.71 -25.80 -12.16
CA GLY A 34 9.27 -25.55 -12.23
C GLY A 34 8.72 -24.72 -11.07
N CYS A 35 7.58 -24.05 -11.29
CA CYS A 35 6.94 -23.12 -10.36
C CYS A 35 6.75 -23.70 -8.94
N MET A 36 6.43 -24.99 -8.82
CA MET A 36 6.24 -25.68 -7.53
C MET A 36 7.49 -25.67 -6.64
N THR A 37 8.68 -25.78 -7.23
CA THR A 37 9.95 -25.73 -6.49
C THR A 37 10.22 -24.31 -6.01
N LYS A 38 9.94 -23.30 -6.85
CA LYS A 38 10.04 -21.88 -6.45
C LYS A 38 9.06 -21.53 -5.34
N LEU A 39 7.81 -21.97 -5.46
CA LEU A 39 6.77 -21.80 -4.45
C LEU A 39 7.19 -22.44 -3.13
N SER A 40 7.76 -23.65 -3.16
CA SER A 40 8.27 -24.31 -1.96
C SER A 40 9.37 -23.49 -1.29
N GLY A 41 10.30 -22.93 -2.08
CA GLY A 41 11.32 -22.00 -1.59
C GLY A 41 10.73 -20.76 -0.94
N PHE A 42 9.75 -20.10 -1.59
CA PHE A 42 9.06 -18.94 -1.04
C PHE A 42 8.27 -19.25 0.23
N ALA A 43 7.55 -20.38 0.27
CA ALA A 43 6.77 -20.77 1.44
C ALA A 43 7.67 -20.98 2.68
N ILE A 44 8.80 -21.67 2.51
CA ILE A 44 9.76 -21.85 3.60
C ILE A 44 10.35 -20.49 4.02
N LEU A 45 10.79 -19.66 3.06
CA LEU A 45 11.30 -18.32 3.36
C LEU A 45 10.29 -17.44 4.11
N ASN A 46 9.00 -17.56 3.78
CA ASN A 46 7.95 -16.78 4.41
C ASN A 46 7.78 -17.16 5.89
N GLU A 47 7.78 -18.44 6.20
CA GLU A 47 7.76 -18.91 7.60
C GLU A 47 9.03 -18.47 8.35
N LEU A 48 10.20 -18.51 7.71
CA LEU A 48 11.44 -17.98 8.29
C LEU A 48 11.33 -16.48 8.59
N PHE A 49 10.73 -15.69 7.70
CA PHE A 49 10.58 -14.24 7.87
C PHE A 49 9.58 -13.88 8.96
N LYS A 50 8.55 -14.70 9.20
CA LYS A 50 7.59 -14.52 10.30
C LYS A 50 8.25 -14.71 11.67
N GLU A 51 9.18 -15.66 11.78
CA GLU A 51 9.92 -15.95 13.01
C GLU A 51 11.16 -15.05 13.22
N ASP A 52 11.64 -14.36 12.18
CA ASP A 52 12.80 -13.49 12.23
C ASP A 52 12.53 -12.14 12.93
N GLN A 53 12.62 -12.15 14.26
CA GLN A 53 12.44 -10.95 15.10
C GLN A 53 13.51 -9.86 14.88
N ASN A 54 14.71 -10.25 14.43
CA ASN A 54 15.85 -9.33 14.25
C ASN A 54 15.97 -8.79 12.82
N ASN A 55 15.09 -9.23 11.91
CA ASN A 55 15.10 -8.88 10.50
C ASN A 55 16.39 -9.26 9.73
N ILE A 56 17.21 -10.16 10.29
CA ILE A 56 18.49 -10.56 9.71
C ILE A 56 18.27 -11.33 8.42
N SER A 57 17.37 -12.31 8.43
CA SER A 57 17.04 -13.15 7.28
C SER A 57 16.43 -12.32 6.15
N LYS A 58 15.59 -11.34 6.49
CA LYS A 58 14.99 -10.40 5.51
C LYS A 58 16.07 -9.57 4.81
N VAL A 59 17.03 -9.04 5.56
CA VAL A 59 18.14 -8.23 5.02
C VAL A 59 19.08 -9.07 4.16
N ILE A 60 19.43 -10.28 4.58
CA ILE A 60 20.25 -11.20 3.78
C ILE A 60 19.50 -11.55 2.49
N GLY A 61 18.20 -11.85 2.58
CA GLY A 61 17.34 -12.11 1.43
C GLY A 61 17.39 -11.00 0.38
N MET A 62 17.25 -9.73 0.80
CA MET A 62 17.39 -8.58 -0.10
C MET A 62 18.77 -8.52 -0.76
N LYS A 63 19.85 -8.64 0.02
CA LYS A 63 21.23 -8.56 -0.49
C LYS A 63 21.56 -9.67 -1.48
N GLN A 64 20.97 -10.84 -1.27
CA GLN A 64 21.15 -11.99 -2.14
C GLN A 64 20.16 -12.04 -3.30
N GLY A 65 19.44 -10.95 -3.63
CA GLY A 65 18.61 -10.88 -4.84
C GLY A 65 17.30 -11.69 -4.78
N LEU A 66 16.75 -11.92 -3.58
CA LEU A 66 15.40 -12.47 -3.44
C LEU A 66 14.34 -11.57 -4.07
N LEU A 67 14.55 -10.25 -4.02
CA LEU A 67 13.63 -9.26 -4.58
C LEU A 67 13.37 -9.50 -6.07
N ASP A 68 14.39 -9.79 -6.86
CA ASP A 68 14.22 -10.06 -8.30
C ASP A 68 13.35 -11.29 -8.56
N SER A 69 13.45 -12.32 -7.71
CA SER A 69 12.61 -13.52 -7.80
C SER A 69 11.15 -13.20 -7.45
N ILE A 70 10.92 -12.37 -6.43
CA ILE A 70 9.58 -11.92 -6.04
C ILE A 70 8.95 -11.09 -7.16
N LEU A 71 9.69 -10.14 -7.73
CA LEU A 71 9.18 -9.29 -8.81
C LEU A 71 8.89 -10.10 -10.08
N PHE A 72 9.70 -11.12 -10.37
CA PHE A 72 9.41 -12.06 -11.47
C PHE A 72 8.09 -12.81 -11.25
N ALA A 73 7.81 -13.27 -10.01
CA ALA A 73 6.54 -13.90 -9.67
C ALA A 73 5.37 -12.94 -9.89
N ILE A 74 5.50 -11.70 -9.42
CA ILE A 74 4.49 -10.65 -9.60
C ILE A 74 4.25 -10.36 -11.09
N ASP A 75 5.31 -10.29 -11.90
CA ASP A 75 5.19 -10.07 -13.35
C ASP A 75 4.40 -11.20 -14.03
N SER A 76 4.58 -12.45 -13.59
CA SER A 76 3.78 -13.58 -14.10
C SER A 76 2.29 -13.45 -13.78
N ALA A 77 1.94 -12.89 -12.61
CA ALA A 77 0.54 -12.60 -12.28
C ALA A 77 -0.05 -11.51 -13.18
N LEU A 78 0.73 -10.45 -13.41
CA LEU A 78 0.30 -9.27 -14.15
C LEU A 78 0.15 -9.56 -15.65
N SER A 79 0.86 -10.55 -16.21
CA SER A 79 0.74 -10.94 -17.61
C SER A 79 -0.52 -11.78 -17.95
N CYS A 80 -1.32 -12.18 -16.96
CA CYS A 80 -2.66 -12.78 -17.15
C CYS A 80 -2.77 -14.07 -17.98
N GLU A 81 -1.68 -14.76 -18.26
CA GLU A 81 -1.69 -16.09 -18.92
C GLU A 81 -1.84 -17.25 -17.92
N THR A 82 -2.36 -16.99 -16.71
CA THR A 82 -2.10 -17.84 -15.56
C THR A 82 -3.19 -18.88 -15.27
N ASP A 83 -2.74 -20.11 -15.05
CA ASP A 83 -3.49 -21.21 -14.43
C ASP A 83 -3.69 -20.94 -12.92
N THR A 84 -4.57 -21.70 -12.25
CA THR A 84 -4.84 -21.58 -10.79
C THR A 84 -3.59 -21.71 -9.91
N PHE A 85 -2.52 -22.37 -10.40
CA PHE A 85 -1.29 -22.58 -9.64
C PHE A 85 -0.45 -21.32 -9.47
N ASP A 86 -0.52 -20.39 -10.42
CA ASP A 86 0.29 -19.16 -10.36
C ASP A 86 -0.25 -18.20 -9.31
N THR A 87 -1.52 -18.34 -8.90
CA THR A 87 -2.14 -17.48 -7.88
C THR A 87 -1.47 -17.66 -6.51
N VAL A 88 -1.33 -18.90 -6.06
CA VAL A 88 -0.69 -19.20 -4.75
C VAL A 88 0.77 -18.75 -4.76
N TYR A 89 1.46 -18.95 -5.88
CA TYR A 89 2.85 -18.49 -6.06
C TYR A 89 3.00 -16.98 -5.84
N VAL A 90 2.08 -16.20 -6.41
CA VAL A 90 2.08 -14.74 -6.29
C VAL A 90 1.66 -14.27 -4.90
N ILE A 91 0.68 -14.93 -4.27
CA ILE A 91 0.26 -14.62 -2.90
C ILE A 91 1.46 -14.74 -1.95
N VAL A 92 2.17 -15.86 -1.97
CA VAL A 92 3.34 -16.05 -1.09
C VAL A 92 4.46 -15.06 -1.42
N ALA A 93 4.65 -14.72 -2.69
CA ALA A 93 5.63 -13.69 -3.09
C ALA A 93 5.25 -12.29 -2.56
N MET A 94 3.97 -11.94 -2.58
CA MET A 94 3.45 -10.69 -2.02
C MET A 94 3.54 -10.66 -0.50
N GLU A 95 3.28 -11.77 0.19
CA GLU A 95 3.48 -11.89 1.64
C GLU A 95 4.96 -11.67 2.02
N LEU A 96 5.89 -12.26 1.28
CA LEU A 96 7.33 -12.01 1.46
C LEU A 96 7.67 -10.53 1.27
N LEU A 97 7.16 -9.91 0.21
CA LEU A 97 7.37 -8.48 -0.05
C LEU A 97 6.79 -7.61 1.05
N TRP A 98 5.62 -7.97 1.58
CA TRP A 98 5.00 -7.33 2.73
C TRP A 98 5.85 -7.42 3.98
N GLN A 99 6.38 -8.60 4.30
CA GLN A 99 7.33 -8.78 5.41
C GLN A 99 8.57 -7.90 5.26
N MET A 100 9.12 -7.80 4.05
CA MET A 100 10.28 -6.95 3.75
C MET A 100 9.94 -5.46 3.81
N SER A 101 8.70 -5.07 3.52
CA SER A 101 8.24 -3.67 3.61
C SER A 101 8.16 -3.14 5.05
N GLN A 102 8.26 -4.02 6.06
CA GLN A 102 8.24 -3.64 7.47
C GLN A 102 9.64 -3.34 8.04
N LEU A 103 10.69 -3.52 7.23
CA LEU A 103 12.05 -3.22 7.63
C LEU A 103 12.23 -1.75 8.01
N PRO A 104 13.19 -1.41 8.88
CA PRO A 104 13.53 -0.02 9.17
C PRO A 104 13.99 0.76 7.93
N ILE A 105 13.83 2.08 7.97
CA ILE A 105 14.09 3.03 6.85
C ILE A 105 15.43 2.78 6.15
N GLY A 106 16.52 2.53 6.90
CA GLY A 106 17.84 2.32 6.29
C GLY A 106 17.96 1.02 5.48
N GLN A 107 17.14 0.02 5.80
CA GLN A 107 17.18 -1.30 5.18
C GLN A 107 16.15 -1.44 4.05
N ILE A 108 15.06 -0.67 4.07
CA ILE A 108 13.99 -0.74 3.08
C ILE A 108 14.33 -0.07 1.74
N GLN A 109 15.46 0.64 1.66
CA GLN A 109 15.87 1.42 0.49
C GLN A 109 15.81 0.66 -0.86
N PRO A 110 16.16 -0.63 -0.97
CA PRO A 110 16.02 -1.39 -2.21
C PRO A 110 14.56 -1.50 -2.72
N LEU A 111 13.58 -1.45 -1.80
CA LEU A 111 12.16 -1.49 -2.15
C LEU A 111 11.63 -0.14 -2.63
N ILE A 112 12.32 0.97 -2.31
CA ILE A 112 11.98 2.32 -2.74
C ILE A 112 12.53 2.56 -4.15
N SER A 113 11.94 1.86 -5.12
CA SER A 113 12.31 1.97 -6.53
C SER A 113 11.08 1.99 -7.42
N LYS A 114 11.22 2.64 -8.60
CA LYS A 114 10.19 2.65 -9.63
C LYS A 114 9.83 1.24 -10.11
N MET A 115 10.78 0.31 -10.03
CA MET A 115 10.59 -1.09 -10.42
C MET A 115 9.58 -1.82 -9.50
N VAL A 116 9.74 -1.67 -8.18
CA VAL A 116 8.87 -2.31 -7.17
C VAL A 116 7.52 -1.59 -7.12
N ILE A 117 7.54 -0.27 -6.90
CA ILE A 117 6.32 0.54 -6.77
C ILE A 117 5.50 0.48 -8.07
N GLY A 118 6.14 0.46 -9.24
CA GLY A 118 5.46 0.30 -10.53
C GLY A 118 4.61 -0.96 -10.64
N ARG A 119 5.11 -2.10 -10.15
CA ARG A 119 4.35 -3.36 -10.14
C ARG A 119 3.22 -3.35 -9.13
N LEU A 120 3.45 -2.80 -7.94
CA LEU A 120 2.42 -2.64 -6.92
C LEU A 120 1.27 -1.73 -7.41
N VAL A 121 1.61 -0.65 -8.11
CA VAL A 121 0.64 0.26 -8.72
C VAL A 121 -0.19 -0.43 -9.82
N GLN A 122 0.35 -1.43 -10.53
CA GLN A 122 -0.43 -2.17 -11.53
C GLN A 122 -1.58 -2.99 -10.91
N PHE A 123 -1.45 -3.47 -9.66
CA PHE A 123 -2.57 -4.09 -8.94
C PHE A 123 -3.69 -3.09 -8.59
N LEU A 124 -3.39 -1.80 -8.59
CA LEU A 124 -4.38 -0.73 -8.35
C LEU A 124 -5.07 -0.26 -9.63
N ASN A 125 -4.51 -0.59 -10.79
CA ASN A 125 -5.11 -0.18 -12.06
C ASN A 125 -6.35 -1.04 -12.35
N VAL A 126 -7.52 -0.53 -11.97
CA VAL A 126 -8.84 -1.17 -12.19
C VAL A 126 -9.17 -1.43 -13.67
N ASN A 127 -8.45 -0.79 -14.59
CA ASN A 127 -8.57 -1.01 -16.04
C ASN A 127 -7.47 -1.93 -16.59
N GLY A 128 -6.58 -2.42 -15.72
CA GLY A 128 -5.48 -3.31 -16.06
C GLY A 128 -5.95 -4.77 -16.25
N GLN A 129 -5.04 -5.60 -16.76
CA GLN A 129 -5.33 -7.01 -17.05
C GLN A 129 -5.68 -7.83 -15.80
N PHE A 130 -5.17 -7.41 -14.63
CA PHE A 130 -5.43 -8.07 -13.35
C PHE A 130 -6.92 -8.06 -12.95
N TYR A 131 -7.72 -7.15 -13.51
CA TYR A 131 -9.16 -7.08 -13.29
C TYR A 131 -9.88 -7.76 -14.44
N LYS A 132 -10.44 -8.94 -14.17
CA LYS A 132 -11.13 -9.76 -15.18
C LYS A 132 -12.41 -10.35 -14.61
N TYR A 133 -13.40 -10.52 -15.48
CA TYR A 133 -14.61 -11.22 -15.10
C TYR A 133 -14.32 -12.72 -14.99
N SER A 134 -14.76 -13.33 -13.90
CA SER A 134 -14.59 -14.75 -13.68
C SER A 134 -15.55 -15.57 -14.55
N SER A 135 -15.19 -16.82 -14.82
CA SER A 135 -16.11 -17.77 -15.45
C SER A 135 -17.38 -17.98 -14.61
N SER A 136 -17.26 -17.91 -13.28
CA SER A 136 -18.39 -17.93 -12.34
C SER A 136 -19.36 -16.76 -12.56
N MET A 137 -18.85 -15.55 -12.76
CA MET A 137 -19.67 -14.39 -13.14
C MET A 137 -20.38 -14.67 -14.47
N ALA A 138 -19.69 -15.17 -15.49
CA ALA A 138 -20.31 -15.45 -16.78
C ALA A 138 -21.46 -16.48 -16.68
N CYS A 139 -21.30 -17.53 -15.85
CA CYS A 139 -22.36 -18.49 -15.57
C CYS A 139 -23.56 -17.83 -14.88
N GLU A 140 -23.32 -16.98 -13.88
CA GLU A 140 -24.38 -16.29 -13.16
C GLU A 140 -25.10 -15.27 -14.06
N PHE A 141 -24.34 -14.53 -14.85
CA PHE A 141 -24.85 -13.62 -15.87
C PHE A 141 -25.75 -14.39 -16.85
N HIS A 142 -25.28 -15.50 -17.40
CA HIS A 142 -26.10 -16.37 -18.26
C HIS A 142 -27.40 -16.81 -17.56
N ARG A 143 -27.34 -17.25 -16.30
CA ARG A 143 -28.52 -17.63 -15.50
C ARG A 143 -29.52 -16.49 -15.32
N MET A 144 -29.04 -15.26 -15.16
CA MET A 144 -29.90 -14.09 -14.98
C MET A 144 -30.62 -13.67 -16.25
N PHE A 145 -30.02 -13.90 -17.42
CA PHE A 145 -30.52 -13.42 -18.70
C PHE A 145 -31.29 -14.45 -19.54
N VAL A 146 -30.93 -15.73 -19.43
CA VAL A 146 -31.50 -16.79 -20.26
C VAL A 146 -33.00 -16.96 -20.02
N ASN A 147 -33.76 -16.93 -21.12
CA ASN A 147 -35.22 -17.14 -21.14
C ASN A 147 -36.01 -16.14 -20.29
N LYS A 148 -35.48 -14.93 -20.07
CA LYS A 148 -36.18 -13.87 -19.34
C LYS A 148 -36.57 -12.72 -20.25
N HIS A 149 -37.76 -12.18 -19.97
CA HIS A 149 -38.18 -10.90 -20.50
C HIS A 149 -37.73 -9.81 -19.52
N LEU A 150 -36.81 -8.95 -19.99
CA LEU A 150 -36.18 -7.93 -19.16
C LEU A 150 -36.59 -6.55 -19.65
N ILE A 151 -36.45 -5.55 -18.80
CA ILE A 151 -36.55 -4.14 -19.21
C ILE A 151 -35.23 -3.45 -18.94
N ALA A 152 -34.88 -2.46 -19.74
CA ALA A 152 -33.70 -1.67 -19.51
C ALA A 152 -33.86 -0.21 -19.92
N LYS A 153 -32.99 0.62 -19.35
CA LYS A 153 -32.65 1.93 -19.90
C LYS A 153 -31.46 1.76 -20.82
N VAL A 154 -31.58 2.21 -22.07
CA VAL A 154 -30.59 1.97 -23.11
C VAL A 154 -29.97 3.28 -23.58
N LYS A 155 -28.64 3.39 -23.49
CA LYS A 155 -27.89 4.48 -24.07
C LYS A 155 -26.97 3.96 -25.17
N GLN A 156 -27.15 4.44 -26.39
CA GLN A 156 -26.32 4.07 -27.50
C GLN A 156 -25.01 4.87 -27.50
N LEU A 157 -23.88 4.18 -27.67
CA LEU A 157 -22.56 4.76 -27.75
C LEU A 157 -21.90 4.36 -29.07
N CYS A 158 -21.39 5.34 -29.82
CA CYS A 158 -20.70 5.09 -31.09
C CYS A 158 -19.39 4.32 -30.84
N MET A 159 -19.11 3.30 -31.66
CA MET A 159 -17.86 2.54 -31.55
C MET A 159 -16.67 3.40 -32.00
N THR A 160 -15.73 3.63 -31.09
CA THR A 160 -14.39 4.14 -31.39
C THR A 160 -13.41 2.97 -31.55
N ALA A 161 -12.26 3.20 -32.17
CA ALA A 161 -11.20 2.18 -32.29
C ALA A 161 -10.76 1.67 -30.90
N ASP A 162 -10.59 2.58 -29.94
CA ASP A 162 -10.19 2.24 -28.56
C ASP A 162 -11.25 1.38 -27.86
N LEU A 163 -12.53 1.67 -28.09
CA LEU A 163 -13.62 0.88 -27.52
C LEU A 163 -13.69 -0.52 -28.14
N ILE A 164 -13.49 -0.63 -29.46
CA ILE A 164 -13.41 -1.92 -30.16
C ILE A 164 -12.28 -2.77 -29.58
N ASP A 165 -11.09 -2.19 -29.41
CA ASP A 165 -9.95 -2.88 -28.82
C ASP A 165 -10.21 -3.29 -27.37
N SER A 166 -10.89 -2.42 -26.59
CA SER A 166 -11.31 -2.73 -25.22
C SER A 166 -12.29 -3.90 -25.16
N ILE A 167 -13.29 -3.91 -26.05
CA ILE A 167 -14.29 -4.98 -26.15
C ILE A 167 -13.59 -6.29 -26.52
N HIS A 168 -12.74 -6.30 -27.55
CA HIS A 168 -12.02 -7.51 -27.93
C HIS A 168 -11.14 -8.07 -26.82
N LYS A 169 -10.53 -7.22 -25.99
CA LYS A 169 -9.78 -7.66 -24.81
C LYS A 169 -10.69 -8.24 -23.73
N LYS A 170 -11.82 -7.57 -23.43
CA LYS A 170 -12.75 -7.97 -22.37
C LYS A 170 -13.57 -9.22 -22.70
N THR A 171 -13.85 -9.47 -23.98
CA THR A 171 -14.59 -10.66 -24.42
C THR A 171 -13.65 -11.83 -24.77
N ASP A 172 -12.41 -11.84 -24.28
CA ASP A 172 -11.36 -12.81 -24.62
C ASP A 172 -11.25 -13.14 -26.13
N GLY A 173 -11.40 -12.12 -26.97
CA GLY A 173 -11.36 -12.27 -28.41
C GLY A 173 -12.52 -13.06 -29.04
N GLN A 174 -13.58 -13.43 -28.30
CA GLN A 174 -14.79 -14.09 -28.83
C GLN A 174 -15.39 -13.36 -30.04
N LEU A 175 -15.24 -12.04 -30.09
CA LEU A 175 -15.73 -11.20 -31.18
C LEU A 175 -14.73 -11.00 -32.34
N LYS A 176 -13.47 -11.44 -32.23
CA LYS A 176 -12.44 -11.28 -33.29
C LYS A 176 -12.79 -12.01 -34.59
N VAL A 177 -13.65 -13.02 -34.50
CA VAL A 177 -14.17 -13.74 -35.67
C VAL A 177 -15.05 -12.86 -36.56
N LEU A 178 -15.60 -11.77 -36.01
CA LEU A 178 -16.41 -10.82 -36.76
C LEU A 178 -15.50 -9.85 -37.51
N ARG A 179 -15.59 -9.85 -38.85
CA ARG A 179 -14.84 -8.91 -39.71
C ARG A 179 -15.19 -7.45 -39.47
N LYS A 180 -16.42 -7.19 -39.03
CA LYS A 180 -16.92 -5.86 -38.71
C LYS A 180 -17.85 -5.98 -37.50
N LEU A 181 -17.52 -5.26 -36.43
CA LEU A 181 -18.43 -5.07 -35.30
C LEU A 181 -19.55 -4.09 -35.68
N PRO A 182 -20.67 -4.07 -34.94
CA PRO A 182 -21.68 -3.03 -35.07
C PRO A 182 -21.07 -1.63 -34.93
N ASP A 183 -21.65 -0.62 -35.57
CA ASP A 183 -21.13 0.76 -35.50
C ASP A 183 -21.39 1.42 -34.13
N ALA A 184 -22.18 0.77 -33.26
CA ALA A 184 -22.50 1.24 -31.91
C ALA A 184 -22.65 0.09 -30.91
N VAL A 185 -22.43 0.37 -29.63
CA VAL A 185 -22.75 -0.50 -28.48
C VAL A 185 -23.81 0.16 -27.63
N ASN A 186 -24.72 -0.63 -27.08
CA ASN A 186 -25.76 -0.16 -26.17
C ASN A 186 -25.33 -0.39 -24.72
N ILE A 187 -25.28 0.67 -23.92
CA ILE A 187 -25.04 0.58 -22.48
C ILE A 187 -26.41 0.48 -21.80
N CYS A 188 -26.60 -0.60 -21.04
CA CYS A 188 -27.91 -1.01 -20.56
C CYS A 188 -27.93 -1.12 -19.04
N SER A 189 -28.80 -0.35 -18.38
CA SER A 189 -29.17 -0.59 -16.98
C SER A 189 -30.35 -1.56 -16.96
N VAL A 190 -30.09 -2.85 -16.72
CA VAL A 190 -31.07 -3.94 -16.90
C VAL A 190 -31.76 -4.32 -15.59
N TYR A 191 -33.07 -4.55 -15.67
CA TYR A 191 -33.92 -4.93 -14.55
C TYR A 191 -34.73 -6.19 -14.88
N ASP A 192 -34.71 -7.15 -13.95
CA ASP A 192 -35.57 -8.33 -13.99
C ASP A 192 -36.90 -8.02 -13.30
N THR A 193 -37.96 -7.89 -14.10
CA THR A 193 -39.34 -7.61 -13.63
C THR A 193 -40.16 -8.87 -13.40
N SER A 194 -39.59 -10.06 -13.62
CA SER A 194 -40.28 -11.32 -13.31
C SER A 194 -40.47 -11.54 -11.81
N ILE A 195 -39.81 -10.71 -10.97
CA ILE A 195 -39.85 -10.74 -9.51
C ILE A 195 -40.58 -9.49 -9.01
N ASP A 196 -41.45 -9.64 -8.00
CA ASP A 196 -42.38 -8.60 -7.51
C ASP A 196 -41.76 -7.23 -7.20
N LYS A 197 -40.46 -7.16 -6.89
CA LYS A 197 -39.77 -5.90 -6.54
C LYS A 197 -38.92 -5.31 -7.65
N GLY A 198 -38.73 -6.00 -8.77
CA GLY A 198 -37.72 -5.65 -9.77
C GLY A 198 -36.31 -5.78 -9.20
N ILE A 199 -35.44 -6.55 -9.82
CA ILE A 199 -34.04 -6.65 -9.37
C ILE A 199 -33.15 -5.98 -10.42
N SER A 200 -32.38 -4.97 -10.01
CA SER A 200 -31.30 -4.42 -10.82
C SER A 200 -30.21 -5.48 -10.96
N VAL A 201 -29.92 -5.85 -12.20
CA VAL A 201 -28.92 -6.91 -12.49
C VAL A 201 -27.54 -6.47 -12.00
N SER A 202 -27.17 -5.21 -12.21
CA SER A 202 -25.89 -4.65 -11.76
C SER A 202 -25.77 -4.69 -10.23
N GLU A 203 -26.81 -4.25 -9.50
CA GLU A 203 -26.80 -4.24 -8.02
C GLU A 203 -26.68 -5.67 -7.48
N TYR A 204 -27.43 -6.62 -8.03
CA TYR A 204 -27.32 -8.03 -7.63
C TYR A 204 -25.91 -8.58 -7.83
N LEU A 205 -25.25 -8.27 -8.95
CA LEU A 205 -23.88 -8.74 -9.20
C LEU A 205 -22.87 -8.09 -8.25
N ILE A 206 -23.06 -6.82 -7.89
CA ILE A 206 -22.22 -6.09 -6.92
C ILE A 206 -22.41 -6.67 -5.51
N ASP A 207 -23.64 -6.88 -5.08
CA ASP A 207 -23.99 -7.39 -3.74
C ASP A 207 -23.48 -8.82 -3.49
N ASN A 208 -23.22 -9.58 -4.57
CA ASN A 208 -22.68 -10.95 -4.51
C ASN A 208 -21.20 -11.01 -4.91
N ASP A 209 -20.48 -9.89 -4.92
CA ASP A 209 -19.03 -9.78 -5.21
C ASP A 209 -18.61 -10.36 -6.58
N PHE A 210 -19.53 -10.46 -7.55
CA PHE A 210 -19.20 -10.91 -8.91
C PHE A 210 -18.52 -9.82 -9.74
N VAL A 211 -18.78 -8.56 -9.41
CA VAL A 211 -18.30 -7.36 -10.12
C VAL A 211 -18.07 -6.22 -9.13
N LEU A 212 -17.28 -5.23 -9.53
CA LEU A 212 -17.13 -3.99 -8.77
C LEU A 212 -18.08 -2.91 -9.30
N PRO A 213 -18.52 -1.96 -8.45
CA PRO A 213 -19.24 -0.79 -8.92
C PRO A 213 -18.37 0.03 -9.89
N GLY A 214 -18.98 0.39 -11.01
CA GLY A 214 -18.41 1.22 -12.06
C GLY A 214 -19.02 2.62 -12.11
N GLU A 215 -18.50 3.44 -13.01
CA GLU A 215 -19.14 4.71 -13.35
C GLU A 215 -20.44 4.44 -14.10
N GLU A 216 -21.55 4.86 -13.50
CA GLU A 216 -22.84 4.87 -14.18
C GLU A 216 -22.84 5.97 -15.23
N ILE A 217 -23.33 5.65 -16.42
CA ILE A 217 -23.51 6.68 -17.43
C ILE A 217 -24.72 7.55 -17.06
N ASP A 218 -24.57 8.86 -17.20
CA ASP A 218 -25.54 9.89 -16.80
C ASP A 218 -27.01 9.47 -17.08
N LYS A 219 -27.80 9.35 -16.01
CA LYS A 219 -29.15 8.76 -15.97
C LYS A 219 -30.24 9.64 -16.62
N ALA A 220 -29.85 10.68 -17.34
CA ALA A 220 -30.77 11.68 -17.88
C ALA A 220 -31.77 11.07 -18.88
N CYS A 221 -33.05 11.06 -18.48
CA CYS A 221 -34.28 10.86 -19.27
C CYS A 221 -34.21 9.83 -20.40
N VAL A 222 -33.79 8.60 -20.11
CA VAL A 222 -33.90 7.47 -21.04
C VAL A 222 -35.19 6.69 -20.77
N ASP A 223 -35.96 6.46 -21.84
CA ASP A 223 -37.19 5.68 -21.79
C ASP A 223 -36.89 4.19 -21.55
N TRP A 224 -37.78 3.53 -20.79
CA TRP A 224 -37.71 2.10 -20.56
C TRP A 224 -38.05 1.33 -21.82
N THR A 225 -37.27 0.30 -22.11
CA THR A 225 -37.44 -0.51 -23.32
C THR A 225 -37.34 -1.99 -22.96
N ASP A 226 -38.16 -2.83 -23.59
CA ASP A 226 -38.08 -4.29 -23.47
C ASP A 226 -36.77 -4.80 -24.09
N ILE A 227 -36.14 -5.75 -23.40
CA ILE A 227 -34.91 -6.42 -23.84
C ILE A 227 -35.08 -7.93 -23.76
N ILE A 228 -34.73 -8.61 -24.85
CA ILE A 228 -34.56 -10.06 -24.89
C ILE A 228 -33.09 -10.34 -25.21
N VAL A 229 -32.38 -10.92 -24.26
CA VAL A 229 -30.98 -11.31 -24.44
C VAL A 229 -30.90 -12.64 -25.16
N THR A 230 -30.16 -12.64 -26.27
CA THR A 230 -30.04 -13.78 -27.17
C THR A 230 -28.75 -14.54 -26.95
N GLU A 231 -27.68 -13.86 -26.55
CA GLU A 231 -26.40 -14.48 -26.24
C GLU A 231 -25.65 -13.66 -25.18
N VAL A 232 -25.04 -14.34 -24.22
CA VAL A 232 -24.17 -13.73 -23.21
C VAL A 232 -22.71 -13.92 -23.64
N LEU A 233 -21.93 -12.84 -23.61
CA LEU A 233 -20.50 -12.88 -23.87
C LEU A 233 -19.72 -12.73 -22.56
N GLU A 234 -18.44 -13.06 -22.60
CA GLU A 234 -17.53 -12.66 -21.53
C GLU A 234 -17.41 -11.12 -21.46
N GLY A 235 -16.93 -10.59 -20.33
CA GLY A 235 -16.65 -9.15 -20.24
C GLY A 235 -17.82 -8.27 -19.80
N GLY A 236 -18.96 -8.85 -19.40
CA GLY A 236 -20.18 -8.08 -19.12
C GLY A 236 -20.87 -7.55 -20.39
N TYR A 237 -20.62 -8.21 -21.53
CA TYR A 237 -21.25 -7.92 -22.81
C TYR A 237 -22.28 -8.99 -23.17
N PHE A 238 -23.25 -8.63 -23.98
CA PHE A 238 -24.28 -9.54 -24.45
C PHE A 238 -24.91 -9.04 -25.75
N TRP A 239 -25.52 -9.94 -26.50
CA TRP A 239 -26.36 -9.63 -27.64
C TRP A 239 -27.81 -9.63 -27.24
N ALA A 240 -28.56 -8.65 -27.72
CA ALA A 240 -29.98 -8.54 -27.40
C ALA A 240 -30.82 -7.92 -28.50
N HIS A 241 -32.11 -8.25 -28.49
CA HIS A 241 -33.15 -7.47 -29.16
C HIS A 241 -33.62 -6.38 -28.23
N ILE A 242 -33.61 -5.14 -28.72
CA ILE A 242 -34.00 -3.96 -27.95
C ILE A 242 -35.26 -3.36 -28.59
N GLY A 243 -36.33 -3.32 -27.80
CA GLY A 243 -37.61 -2.73 -28.17
C GLY A 243 -38.51 -3.67 -28.97
N GLU A 244 -39.81 -3.40 -28.87
CA GLU A 244 -40.87 -4.20 -29.49
C GLU A 244 -40.71 -4.29 -31.02
N ASP A 245 -40.26 -3.21 -31.67
CA ASP A 245 -40.06 -3.17 -33.12
C ASP A 245 -38.96 -4.14 -33.59
N SER A 246 -37.87 -4.27 -32.82
CA SER A 246 -36.81 -5.23 -33.14
C SER A 246 -37.32 -6.67 -33.00
N MET A 247 -38.05 -6.95 -31.92
CA MET A 247 -38.63 -8.27 -31.65
C MET A 247 -39.64 -8.67 -32.72
N LYS A 248 -40.56 -7.77 -33.09
CA LYS A 248 -41.53 -7.97 -34.18
C LYS A 248 -40.82 -8.27 -35.51
N ALA A 249 -39.79 -7.49 -35.84
CA ALA A 249 -39.04 -7.69 -37.08
C ALA A 249 -38.34 -9.06 -37.13
N VAL A 250 -37.80 -9.55 -36.01
CA VAL A 250 -37.21 -10.90 -35.93
C VAL A 250 -38.29 -11.98 -36.17
N CYS A 251 -39.47 -11.83 -35.56
CA CYS A 251 -40.59 -12.74 -35.79
C CYS A 251 -41.04 -12.74 -37.26
N GLU A 252 -41.09 -11.58 -37.92
CA GLU A 252 -41.42 -11.46 -39.34
C GLU A 252 -40.38 -12.16 -40.24
N ILE A 253 -39.09 -11.91 -40.01
CA ILE A 253 -37.99 -12.58 -40.71
C ILE A 253 -38.12 -14.10 -40.55
N GLN A 254 -38.38 -14.58 -39.33
CA GLN A 254 -38.52 -16.00 -39.04
C GLN A 254 -39.74 -16.61 -39.76
N SER A 255 -40.87 -15.89 -39.80
CA SER A 255 -42.08 -16.30 -40.51
C SER A 255 -41.82 -16.47 -42.01
N ILE A 256 -41.12 -15.51 -42.64
CA ILE A 256 -40.76 -15.57 -44.06
C ILE A 256 -39.86 -16.78 -44.33
N LEU A 257 -38.80 -16.97 -43.53
CA LEU A 257 -37.89 -18.12 -43.68
C LEU A 257 -38.63 -19.46 -43.51
N ASN A 258 -39.53 -19.56 -42.53
CA ASN A 258 -40.31 -20.77 -42.29
C ASN A 258 -41.31 -21.05 -43.43
N GLN A 259 -41.95 -20.03 -43.98
CA GLN A 259 -42.82 -20.16 -45.15
C GLN A 259 -42.04 -20.64 -46.38
N MET A 260 -40.85 -20.10 -46.61
CA MET A 260 -39.97 -20.52 -47.71
C MET A 260 -39.45 -21.95 -47.54
N LYS A 261 -39.16 -22.36 -46.29
CA LYS A 261 -38.84 -23.75 -45.97
C LYS A 261 -40.01 -24.69 -46.26
N ALA A 262 -41.20 -24.34 -45.78
CA ALA A 262 -42.41 -25.15 -45.95
C ALA A 262 -42.80 -25.30 -47.43
N SER A 263 -42.53 -24.27 -48.24
CA SER A 263 -42.74 -24.28 -49.70
C SER A 263 -41.57 -24.86 -50.50
N ASN A 264 -40.49 -25.31 -49.84
CA ASN A 264 -39.27 -25.85 -50.45
C ASN A 264 -38.62 -24.91 -51.48
N GLN A 265 -38.67 -23.59 -51.23
CA GLN A 265 -38.13 -22.54 -52.10
C GLN A 265 -36.66 -22.19 -51.78
N LEU A 266 -36.06 -22.80 -50.76
CA LEU A 266 -34.69 -22.53 -50.34
C LEU A 266 -33.69 -23.30 -51.22
N THR A 267 -32.84 -22.57 -51.91
CA THR A 267 -31.76 -23.12 -52.75
C THR A 267 -30.48 -23.32 -51.93
N PRO A 268 -29.74 -24.43 -52.09
CA PRO A 268 -28.43 -24.58 -51.46
C PRO A 268 -27.46 -23.48 -51.92
N CYS A 269 -26.72 -22.89 -50.98
CA CYS A 269 -25.79 -21.80 -51.28
C CYS A 269 -24.34 -22.29 -51.42
N PRO A 270 -23.57 -21.80 -52.41
CA PRO A 270 -22.11 -21.98 -52.40
C PRO A 270 -21.50 -21.33 -51.15
N ILE A 271 -20.49 -21.97 -50.57
CA ILE A 271 -19.84 -21.47 -49.34
C ILE A 271 -18.81 -20.41 -49.73
N LYS A 272 -19.07 -19.16 -49.37
CA LYS A 272 -18.13 -18.04 -49.52
C LYS A 272 -18.03 -17.25 -48.22
N ILE A 273 -16.82 -17.09 -47.69
CA ILE A 273 -16.61 -16.37 -46.43
C ILE A 273 -17.05 -14.90 -46.56
N GLY A 274 -17.90 -14.46 -45.64
CA GLY A 274 -18.55 -13.14 -45.60
C GLY A 274 -19.92 -13.09 -46.26
N GLN A 275 -20.33 -14.14 -46.99
CA GLN A 275 -21.65 -14.18 -47.62
C GLN A 275 -22.77 -14.31 -46.58
N ALA A 276 -23.84 -13.53 -46.77
CA ALA A 276 -25.08 -13.67 -46.01
C ALA A 276 -25.90 -14.83 -46.56
N VAL A 277 -26.35 -15.71 -45.66
CA VAL A 277 -27.03 -16.98 -45.96
C VAL A 277 -28.18 -17.20 -44.99
N ALA A 278 -29.10 -18.09 -45.36
CA ALA A 278 -30.05 -18.69 -44.42
C ALA A 278 -29.50 -20.05 -43.97
N VAL A 279 -29.53 -20.35 -42.66
CA VAL A 279 -28.97 -21.59 -42.12
C VAL A 279 -29.95 -22.30 -41.21
N MET A 280 -29.99 -23.63 -41.25
CA MET A 280 -30.67 -24.42 -40.22
C MET A 280 -29.78 -24.48 -38.98
N GLY A 281 -30.24 -23.89 -37.88
CA GLY A 281 -29.55 -23.91 -36.60
C GLY A 281 -30.50 -24.23 -35.47
N GLU A 282 -29.93 -24.53 -34.30
CA GLU A 282 -30.69 -24.75 -33.08
C GLU A 282 -30.61 -23.47 -32.22
N VAL A 283 -31.76 -22.95 -31.81
CA VAL A 283 -31.90 -21.81 -30.88
C VAL A 283 -32.73 -22.27 -29.71
N LEU A 284 -32.18 -22.22 -28.49
CA LEU A 284 -32.88 -22.62 -27.27
C LEU A 284 -33.49 -24.04 -27.36
N GLY A 285 -32.81 -24.98 -28.01
CA GLY A 285 -33.31 -26.35 -28.20
C GLY A 285 -34.22 -26.55 -29.41
N ILE A 286 -34.52 -25.48 -30.16
CA ILE A 286 -35.47 -25.51 -31.28
C ILE A 286 -34.74 -25.32 -32.60
N ASN A 287 -34.91 -26.26 -33.52
CA ASN A 287 -34.38 -26.15 -34.87
C ASN A 287 -35.17 -25.12 -35.69
N CYS A 288 -34.52 -24.03 -36.07
CA CYS A 288 -35.11 -22.95 -36.87
C CYS A 288 -34.14 -22.45 -37.95
N LEU A 289 -34.68 -21.73 -38.93
CA LEU A 289 -33.88 -21.06 -39.96
C LEU A 289 -33.43 -19.69 -39.47
N LEU A 290 -32.14 -19.40 -39.60
CA LEU A 290 -31.52 -18.17 -39.13
C LEU A 290 -30.87 -17.43 -40.29
N ARG A 291 -30.85 -16.10 -40.27
CA ARG A 291 -29.94 -15.35 -41.14
C ARG A 291 -28.55 -15.32 -40.52
N ALA A 292 -27.53 -15.61 -41.32
CA ALA A 292 -26.17 -15.71 -40.82
C ALA A 292 -25.12 -15.27 -41.85
N HIS A 293 -23.91 -14.93 -41.37
CA HIS A 293 -22.72 -14.74 -42.20
C HIS A 293 -21.80 -15.94 -42.11
N ILE A 294 -21.26 -16.39 -43.24
CA ILE A 294 -20.23 -17.44 -43.25
C ILE A 294 -18.92 -16.86 -42.72
N LEU A 295 -18.42 -17.38 -41.61
CA LEU A 295 -17.15 -17.01 -41.00
C LEU A 295 -15.99 -17.87 -41.52
N GLY A 296 -16.24 -19.15 -41.75
CA GLY A 296 -15.21 -20.10 -42.16
C GLY A 296 -15.73 -21.54 -42.26
N GLN A 297 -14.79 -22.48 -42.38
CA GLN A 297 -15.06 -23.91 -42.42
C GLN A 297 -14.07 -24.63 -41.52
N ASP A 298 -14.57 -25.55 -40.70
CA ASP A 298 -13.79 -26.33 -39.75
C ASP A 298 -14.28 -27.78 -39.75
N GLN A 299 -13.39 -28.74 -40.00
CA GLN A 299 -13.69 -30.18 -40.05
C GLN A 299 -14.93 -30.55 -40.90
N GLY A 300 -15.15 -29.83 -42.01
CA GLY A 300 -16.29 -30.08 -42.90
C GLY A 300 -17.60 -29.40 -42.47
N LEU A 301 -17.65 -28.80 -41.27
CA LEU A 301 -18.75 -27.97 -40.81
C LEU A 301 -18.51 -26.51 -41.21
N ILE A 302 -19.59 -25.78 -41.45
CA ILE A 302 -19.57 -24.36 -41.79
C ILE A 302 -19.78 -23.57 -40.51
N ILE A 303 -18.84 -22.68 -40.19
CA ILE A 303 -18.94 -21.78 -39.06
C ILE A 303 -19.67 -20.53 -39.54
N VAL A 304 -20.81 -20.22 -38.92
CA VAL A 304 -21.63 -19.07 -39.28
C VAL A 304 -21.98 -18.23 -38.06
N PHE A 305 -22.09 -16.92 -38.25
CA PHE A 305 -22.54 -15.98 -37.23
C PHE A 305 -23.99 -15.60 -37.49
N ALA A 306 -24.90 -15.99 -36.61
CA ALA A 306 -26.32 -15.68 -36.70
C ALA A 306 -26.55 -14.21 -36.31
N PHE A 307 -26.46 -13.28 -37.27
CA PHE A 307 -26.40 -11.84 -36.97
C PHE A 307 -27.70 -11.25 -36.40
N ASP A 308 -28.82 -11.97 -36.47
CA ASP A 308 -30.06 -11.58 -35.76
C ASP A 308 -30.08 -12.02 -34.30
N TYR A 309 -29.15 -12.87 -33.86
CA TYR A 309 -29.10 -13.41 -32.51
C TYR A 309 -27.73 -13.26 -31.82
N GLY A 310 -26.68 -12.91 -32.56
CA GLY A 310 -25.38 -12.56 -31.99
C GLY A 310 -24.51 -13.74 -31.54
N PHE A 311 -24.80 -14.97 -31.95
CA PHE A 311 -23.97 -16.13 -31.61
C PHE A 311 -23.38 -16.82 -32.85
N THR A 312 -22.35 -17.65 -32.62
CA THR A 312 -21.73 -18.48 -33.65
C THR A 312 -22.21 -19.92 -33.54
N ILE A 313 -22.57 -20.54 -34.67
CA ILE A 313 -22.92 -21.96 -34.74
C ILE A 313 -22.14 -22.69 -35.83
N LYS A 314 -21.89 -23.97 -35.60
CA LYS A 314 -21.33 -24.89 -36.60
C LYS A 314 -22.48 -25.68 -37.22
N VAL A 315 -22.67 -25.54 -38.52
CA VAL A 315 -23.76 -26.20 -39.27
C VAL A 315 -23.21 -27.09 -40.38
N SER A 316 -23.97 -28.12 -40.75
CA SER A 316 -23.60 -28.94 -41.90
C SER A 316 -23.73 -28.16 -43.19
N ARG A 317 -22.93 -28.48 -44.21
CA ARG A 317 -23.03 -27.84 -45.54
C ARG A 317 -24.42 -27.95 -46.17
N ALA A 318 -25.15 -29.03 -45.90
CA ALA A 318 -26.51 -29.23 -46.39
C ALA A 318 -27.54 -28.29 -45.73
N SER A 319 -27.17 -27.63 -44.64
CA SER A 319 -28.01 -26.71 -43.88
C SER A 319 -27.82 -25.25 -44.28
N VAL A 320 -27.08 -24.96 -45.35
CA VAL A 320 -26.75 -23.60 -45.78
C VAL A 320 -27.46 -23.28 -47.10
N PHE A 321 -28.33 -22.28 -47.05
CA PHE A 321 -29.22 -21.87 -48.14
C PHE A 321 -28.97 -20.42 -48.55
N GLU A 322 -29.36 -20.09 -49.77
CA GLU A 322 -29.28 -18.73 -50.28
C GLU A 322 -30.26 -17.84 -49.51
N LEU A 323 -29.80 -16.64 -49.13
CA LEU A 323 -30.66 -15.70 -48.44
C LEU A 323 -31.65 -15.09 -49.45
N PRO A 324 -32.96 -15.03 -49.16
CA PRO A 324 -33.92 -14.37 -50.05
C PRO A 324 -33.64 -12.87 -50.17
N CYS A 325 -33.85 -12.30 -51.36
CA CYS A 325 -33.59 -10.88 -51.64
C CYS A 325 -34.34 -9.93 -50.69
N GLU A 326 -35.57 -10.29 -50.32
CA GLU A 326 -36.40 -9.52 -49.38
C GLU A 326 -35.75 -9.41 -47.99
N LEU A 327 -34.97 -10.43 -47.59
CA LEU A 327 -34.30 -10.54 -46.30
C LEU A 327 -32.84 -10.07 -46.30
N TYR A 328 -32.37 -9.46 -47.39
CA TYR A 328 -31.03 -8.90 -47.47
C TYR A 328 -30.78 -7.79 -46.45
N LEU A 329 -29.53 -7.62 -46.04
CA LEU A 329 -29.12 -6.65 -45.01
C LEU A 329 -29.37 -5.19 -45.43
N THR A 330 -29.47 -4.92 -46.73
CA THR A 330 -29.79 -3.59 -47.27
C THR A 330 -31.24 -3.18 -47.01
N SER A 331 -32.17 -4.14 -47.02
CA SER A 331 -33.59 -3.92 -46.72
C SER A 331 -33.91 -4.18 -45.25
N ASN A 332 -33.26 -5.18 -44.66
CA ASN A 332 -33.50 -5.65 -43.31
C ASN A 332 -32.18 -5.75 -42.54
N PRO A 333 -31.76 -4.70 -41.82
CA PRO A 333 -30.52 -4.74 -41.05
C PRO A 333 -30.58 -5.82 -39.97
N ALA A 334 -29.40 -6.17 -39.43
CA ALA A 334 -29.28 -7.09 -38.30
C ALA A 334 -30.09 -6.58 -37.10
N LYS A 335 -30.77 -7.50 -36.40
CA LYS A 335 -31.68 -7.13 -35.30
C LYS A 335 -31.08 -7.30 -33.90
N ALA A 336 -30.06 -8.15 -33.76
CA ALA A 336 -29.29 -8.22 -32.52
C ALA A 336 -28.37 -7.01 -32.41
N SER A 337 -28.40 -6.37 -31.25
CA SER A 337 -27.52 -5.28 -30.88
C SER A 337 -26.52 -5.74 -29.83
N LEU A 338 -25.27 -5.31 -29.97
CA LEU A 338 -24.25 -5.55 -28.94
C LEU A 338 -24.52 -4.60 -27.78
N CYS A 339 -24.58 -5.16 -26.58
CA CYS A 339 -24.90 -4.47 -25.35
C CYS A 339 -23.80 -4.68 -24.30
N SER A 340 -23.70 -3.76 -23.35
CA SER A 340 -22.87 -3.88 -22.15
C SER A 340 -23.68 -3.47 -20.94
N LEU A 341 -23.48 -4.14 -19.81
CA LEU A 341 -24.14 -3.77 -18.57
C LEU A 341 -23.56 -2.45 -18.03
N ASP A 342 -24.44 -1.54 -17.64
CA ASP A 342 -24.07 -0.24 -17.08
C ASP A 342 -23.60 -0.35 -15.62
N GLY A 343 -22.70 0.56 -15.22
CA GLY A 343 -22.31 0.74 -13.82
C GLY A 343 -21.53 -0.40 -13.19
N ILE A 344 -20.94 -1.32 -13.97
CA ILE A 344 -20.13 -2.43 -13.44
C ILE A 344 -18.70 -2.44 -14.01
N ARG A 345 -17.78 -3.01 -13.24
CA ARG A 345 -16.37 -3.22 -13.59
C ARG A 345 -15.95 -4.65 -13.22
N PRO A 346 -14.96 -5.22 -13.93
CA PRO A 346 -14.42 -6.51 -13.53
C PRO A 346 -13.79 -6.42 -12.13
N PRO A 347 -13.95 -7.45 -11.27
CA PRO A 347 -13.22 -7.52 -10.01
C PRO A 347 -11.76 -7.90 -10.24
N PRO A 348 -10.87 -7.65 -9.27
CA PRO A 348 -9.54 -8.21 -9.30
C PRO A 348 -9.63 -9.73 -9.30
N PHE A 349 -8.74 -10.40 -10.02
CA PHE A 349 -8.70 -11.85 -10.05
C PHE A 349 -8.51 -12.46 -8.65
N GLU A 350 -7.74 -11.78 -7.79
CA GLU A 350 -7.55 -12.15 -6.39
C GLU A 350 -7.50 -10.88 -5.52
N SER A 351 -8.53 -10.68 -4.68
CA SER A 351 -8.69 -9.45 -3.89
C SER A 351 -7.63 -9.26 -2.82
N SER A 352 -7.10 -10.37 -2.26
CA SER A 352 -6.02 -10.33 -1.26
C SER A 352 -4.75 -9.67 -1.81
N LEU A 353 -4.42 -9.87 -3.09
CA LEU A 353 -3.24 -9.26 -3.70
C LEU A 353 -3.34 -7.73 -3.81
N VAL A 354 -4.55 -7.19 -4.05
CA VAL A 354 -4.78 -5.73 -4.04
C VAL A 354 -4.55 -5.19 -2.64
N HIS A 355 -5.08 -5.89 -1.64
CA HIS A 355 -4.88 -5.54 -0.24
C HIS A 355 -3.41 -5.56 0.15
N ASP A 356 -2.67 -6.61 -0.20
CA ASP A 356 -1.24 -6.71 0.09
C ASP A 356 -0.44 -5.62 -0.63
N ALA A 357 -0.78 -5.31 -1.88
CA ALA A 357 -0.15 -4.22 -2.63
C ALA A 357 -0.36 -2.87 -1.93
N VAL A 358 -1.59 -2.56 -1.50
CA VAL A 358 -1.89 -1.34 -0.75
C VAL A 358 -1.16 -1.32 0.60
N ALA A 359 -1.12 -2.44 1.31
CA ALA A 359 -0.43 -2.55 2.60
C ALA A 359 1.08 -2.32 2.46
N ILE A 360 1.72 -2.92 1.45
CA ILE A 360 3.14 -2.68 1.11
C ILE A 360 3.36 -1.21 0.80
N LEU A 361 2.56 -0.62 -0.10
CA LEU A 361 2.68 0.79 -0.47
C LEU A 361 2.47 1.71 0.75
N CYS A 362 1.54 1.37 1.63
CA CYS A 362 1.30 2.09 2.89
C CYS A 362 2.55 2.10 3.76
N ASN A 363 3.20 0.95 3.95
CA ASN A 363 4.45 0.83 4.70
C ASN A 363 5.58 1.65 4.06
N LEU A 364 5.77 1.52 2.74
CA LEU A 364 6.80 2.26 1.99
C LEU A 364 6.61 3.78 2.11
N CYS A 365 5.39 4.27 1.88
CA CYS A 365 5.08 5.71 1.90
C CYS A 365 5.08 6.29 3.33
N LYS A 366 4.78 5.48 4.35
CA LYS A 366 4.91 5.88 5.76
C LYS A 366 6.37 6.15 6.13
N GLN A 367 7.27 5.33 5.60
CA GLN A 367 8.69 5.35 5.95
C GLN A 367 9.53 6.28 5.06
N SER A 368 9.06 6.59 3.85
CA SER A 368 9.85 7.28 2.84
C SER A 368 9.02 8.24 1.99
N ILE A 369 9.43 9.51 2.00
CA ILE A 369 8.88 10.55 1.13
C ILE A 369 9.12 10.22 -0.36
N PRO A 370 10.34 9.82 -0.79
CA PRO A 370 10.58 9.40 -2.18
C PRO A 370 9.65 8.29 -2.68
N ALA A 371 9.24 7.34 -1.82
CA ALA A 371 8.29 6.30 -2.22
C ALA A 371 6.94 6.89 -2.65
N GLY A 372 6.44 7.88 -1.90
CA GLY A 372 5.21 8.60 -2.24
C GLY A 372 5.34 9.41 -3.53
N GLU A 373 6.50 10.04 -3.78
CA GLU A 373 6.77 10.77 -5.02
C GLU A 373 6.79 9.81 -6.23
N ILE A 374 7.47 8.66 -6.12
CA ILE A 374 7.48 7.64 -7.19
C ILE A 374 6.06 7.10 -7.46
N LEU A 375 5.28 6.83 -6.42
CA LEU A 375 3.88 6.37 -6.56
C LEU A 375 3.05 7.39 -7.33
N ALA A 376 3.19 8.67 -7.00
CA ALA A 376 2.48 9.74 -7.68
C ALA A 376 2.91 9.91 -9.14
N ASP A 377 4.21 9.83 -9.44
CA ASP A 377 4.76 9.89 -10.81
C ASP A 377 4.28 8.73 -11.70
N LEU A 378 3.79 7.65 -11.09
CA LEU A 378 3.24 6.46 -11.76
C LEU A 378 1.71 6.49 -11.88
N SER A 379 1.06 7.65 -11.69
CA SER A 379 -0.40 7.79 -11.61
C SER A 379 -1.04 6.96 -10.49
N GLY A 380 -0.27 6.52 -9.49
CA GLY A 380 -0.76 5.67 -8.41
C GLY A 380 -1.84 6.35 -7.57
N VAL A 381 -1.79 7.68 -7.42
CA VAL A 381 -2.83 8.43 -6.69
C VAL A 381 -4.19 8.33 -7.37
N GLU A 382 -4.25 8.46 -8.70
CA GLU A 382 -5.49 8.35 -9.46
C GLU A 382 -6.09 6.94 -9.31
N PHE A 383 -5.24 5.91 -9.42
CA PHE A 383 -5.67 4.53 -9.21
C PHE A 383 -6.15 4.27 -7.78
N LEU A 384 -5.49 4.81 -6.75
CA LEU A 384 -5.97 4.70 -5.37
C LEU A 384 -7.37 5.28 -5.19
N ILE A 385 -7.66 6.44 -5.80
CA ILE A 385 -8.99 7.05 -5.77
C ILE A 385 -10.01 6.18 -6.51
N HIS A 386 -9.67 5.63 -7.68
CA HIS A 386 -10.56 4.72 -8.40
C HIS A 386 -10.85 3.43 -7.62
N VAL A 387 -9.85 2.82 -7.00
CA VAL A 387 -10.03 1.63 -6.15
C VAL A 387 -10.87 1.99 -4.93
N LEU A 388 -10.67 3.16 -4.32
CA LEU A 388 -11.44 3.60 -3.15
C LEU A 388 -12.95 3.74 -3.44
N VAL A 389 -13.32 4.26 -4.62
CA VAL A 389 -14.73 4.32 -5.07
C VAL A 389 -15.28 2.92 -5.34
N SER A 390 -14.44 2.04 -5.89
CA SER A 390 -14.89 0.75 -6.41
C SER A 390 -14.85 -0.36 -5.36
N CYS A 391 -14.30 -0.14 -4.17
CA CYS A 391 -14.02 -1.19 -3.20
C CYS A 391 -15.20 -1.42 -2.22
N PRO A 392 -15.72 -2.66 -2.09
CA PRO A 392 -16.79 -2.97 -1.15
C PRO A 392 -16.29 -3.20 0.30
N GLY A 393 -15.01 -3.48 0.52
CA GLY A 393 -14.52 -4.01 1.80
C GLY A 393 -13.86 -2.99 2.75
N ASP A 394 -14.41 -2.87 3.97
CA ASP A 394 -13.94 -1.95 5.02
C ASP A 394 -12.44 -2.04 5.33
N LYS A 395 -11.86 -3.26 5.30
CA LYS A 395 -10.43 -3.48 5.56
C LYS A 395 -9.55 -2.82 4.50
N LEU A 396 -9.86 -3.03 3.22
CA LEU A 396 -9.11 -2.44 2.11
C LEU A 396 -9.34 -0.92 2.05
N THR A 397 -10.58 -0.47 2.24
CA THR A 397 -10.91 0.96 2.37
C THR A 397 -10.07 1.63 3.48
N THR A 398 -9.96 1.00 4.65
CA THR A 398 -9.16 1.51 5.78
C THR A 398 -7.69 1.67 5.40
N GLN A 399 -7.10 0.67 4.72
CA GLN A 399 -5.71 0.74 4.29
C GLN A 399 -5.47 1.79 3.21
N LEU A 400 -6.38 1.92 2.24
CA LEU A 400 -6.33 2.97 1.22
C LEU A 400 -6.35 4.36 1.86
N LEU A 401 -7.21 4.58 2.87
CA LEU A 401 -7.28 5.84 3.61
C LEU A 401 -5.99 6.11 4.40
N TYR A 402 -5.37 5.09 5.00
CA TYR A 402 -4.07 5.26 5.64
C TYR A 402 -2.95 5.59 4.65
N LEU A 403 -2.94 4.96 3.47
CA LEU A 403 -1.98 5.28 2.41
C LEU A 403 -2.19 6.71 1.90
N LEU A 404 -3.42 7.13 1.61
CA LEU A 404 -3.75 8.50 1.22
C LEU A 404 -3.36 9.51 2.30
N ASN A 405 -3.55 9.18 3.57
CA ASN A 405 -3.09 9.99 4.70
C ASN A 405 -1.55 10.15 4.69
N ASN A 406 -0.80 9.06 4.48
CA ASN A 406 0.66 9.11 4.40
C ASN A 406 1.14 10.00 3.24
N LEU A 407 0.48 9.90 2.08
CA LEU A 407 0.78 10.76 0.92
C LEU A 407 0.44 12.24 1.20
N ALA A 408 -0.69 12.51 1.86
CA ALA A 408 -1.12 13.86 2.20
C ALA A 408 -0.23 14.58 3.22
N CYS A 409 0.53 13.84 4.03
CA CYS A 409 1.55 14.42 4.91
C CYS A 409 2.70 15.09 4.13
N ASN A 410 2.92 14.73 2.86
CA ASN A 410 3.88 15.42 1.99
C ASN A 410 3.22 16.60 1.28
N SER A 411 3.59 17.82 1.68
CA SER A 411 3.07 19.07 1.11
C SER A 411 3.10 19.19 -0.43
N ARG A 412 4.04 18.51 -1.11
CA ARG A 412 4.09 18.47 -2.58
C ARG A 412 2.96 17.61 -3.16
N LEU A 413 2.75 16.43 -2.58
CA LEU A 413 1.72 15.48 -3.00
C LEU A 413 0.32 15.92 -2.57
N THR A 414 0.19 16.62 -1.43
CA THR A 414 -1.08 17.22 -1.00
C THR A 414 -1.68 18.08 -2.11
N ARG A 415 -0.86 18.84 -2.85
CA ARG A 415 -1.33 19.68 -3.97
C ARG A 415 -1.88 18.85 -5.13
N GLN A 416 -1.26 17.71 -5.44
CA GLN A 416 -1.79 16.79 -6.46
C GLN A 416 -3.13 16.19 -6.01
N LEU A 417 -3.23 15.77 -4.75
CA LEU A 417 -4.48 15.30 -4.13
C LEU A 417 -5.60 16.36 -4.08
N THR A 418 -5.26 17.64 -4.25
CA THR A 418 -6.22 18.77 -4.29
C THR A 418 -6.82 18.96 -5.68
N ASN A 419 -6.16 18.44 -6.72
CA ASN A 419 -6.61 18.61 -8.11
C ASN A 419 -7.56 17.50 -8.55
N SER A 420 -7.43 16.31 -7.98
CA SER A 420 -8.38 15.24 -8.10
C SER A 420 -9.57 15.48 -7.17
N ASP A 421 -10.77 15.01 -7.53
CA ASP A 421 -11.98 15.04 -6.68
C ASP A 421 -11.86 14.18 -5.40
N SER A 422 -10.64 13.95 -4.89
CA SER A 422 -10.28 13.07 -3.79
C SER A 422 -11.02 13.40 -2.50
N VAL A 423 -11.25 14.68 -2.19
CA VAL A 423 -12.03 15.05 -0.99
C VAL A 423 -13.47 14.54 -1.11
N ASN A 424 -14.08 14.74 -2.28
CA ASN A 424 -15.44 14.27 -2.55
C ASN A 424 -15.50 12.74 -2.50
N THR A 425 -14.54 12.06 -3.13
CA THR A 425 -14.42 10.60 -3.09
C THR A 425 -14.25 10.07 -1.67
N VAL A 426 -13.35 10.65 -0.87
CA VAL A 426 -13.15 10.22 0.52
C VAL A 426 -14.42 10.43 1.33
N ILE A 427 -15.14 11.54 1.13
CA ILE A 427 -16.43 11.78 1.79
C ILE A 427 -17.49 10.77 1.33
N SER A 428 -17.55 10.44 0.05
CA SER A 428 -18.55 9.52 -0.50
C SER A 428 -18.42 8.11 0.05
N VAL A 429 -17.23 7.69 0.51
CA VAL A 429 -17.04 6.40 1.21
C VAL A 429 -17.95 6.26 2.43
N LEU A 430 -18.24 7.35 3.15
CA LEU A 430 -19.13 7.33 4.32
C LEU A 430 -20.58 7.68 4.00
N ASN A 431 -20.86 8.22 2.81
CA ASN A 431 -22.22 8.62 2.46
C ASN A 431 -23.12 7.40 2.36
N GLY A 432 -24.25 7.44 3.08
CA GLY A 432 -25.24 6.36 3.08
C GLY A 432 -24.94 5.20 4.04
N ARG A 433 -23.76 5.15 4.66
CA ARG A 433 -23.46 4.15 5.71
C ARG A 433 -24.01 4.59 7.06
N ASP A 434 -24.47 3.62 7.85
CA ASP A 434 -24.78 3.89 9.26
C ASP A 434 -23.46 4.04 10.04
N LEU A 435 -23.17 5.29 10.44
CA LEU A 435 -21.96 5.64 11.18
C LEU A 435 -21.85 4.89 12.52
N ASN A 436 -22.95 4.39 13.08
CA ASN A 436 -22.92 3.66 14.35
C ASN A 436 -22.52 2.18 14.17
N SER A 437 -22.77 1.59 13.01
CA SER A 437 -22.40 0.19 12.71
C SER A 437 -21.02 0.06 12.08
N MET A 438 -20.41 1.18 11.71
CA MET A 438 -19.13 1.21 11.00
C MET A 438 -17.95 0.89 11.93
N ASP A 439 -17.01 0.08 11.42
CA ASP A 439 -15.77 -0.27 12.11
C ASP A 439 -15.00 0.96 12.62
N MET A 440 -14.56 0.92 13.88
CA MET A 440 -13.92 2.06 14.55
C MET A 440 -12.59 2.47 13.87
N GLU A 441 -11.83 1.52 13.34
CA GLU A 441 -10.57 1.81 12.65
C GLU A 441 -10.85 2.47 11.28
N LEU A 442 -11.89 2.07 10.57
CA LEU A 442 -12.33 2.77 9.35
C LEU A 442 -12.71 4.23 9.64
N GLN A 443 -13.49 4.48 10.70
CA GLN A 443 -13.86 5.85 11.11
C GLN A 443 -12.63 6.72 11.38
N LYS A 444 -11.66 6.15 12.10
CA LYS A 444 -10.41 6.81 12.47
C LYS A 444 -9.52 7.09 11.26
N ALA A 445 -9.35 6.10 10.37
CA ALA A 445 -8.57 6.26 9.15
C ALA A 445 -9.15 7.37 8.26
N TRP A 446 -10.49 7.42 8.14
CA TRP A 446 -11.19 8.47 7.41
C TRP A 446 -10.95 9.86 8.01
N LEU A 447 -11.13 10.02 9.32
CA LEU A 447 -10.90 11.29 10.02
C LEU A 447 -9.44 11.75 9.90
N MET A 448 -8.48 10.82 10.01
CA MET A 448 -7.06 11.12 9.86
C MET A 448 -6.74 11.59 8.44
N CYS A 449 -7.21 10.86 7.42
CA CYS A 449 -7.00 11.19 6.02
C CYS A 449 -7.51 12.61 5.70
N LEU A 450 -8.76 12.92 6.09
CA LEU A 450 -9.31 14.25 5.87
C LEU A 450 -8.61 15.34 6.69
N THR A 451 -8.22 15.05 7.93
CA THR A 451 -7.44 16.00 8.74
C THR A 451 -6.16 16.44 8.00
N SER A 452 -5.49 15.49 7.34
CA SER A 452 -4.29 15.75 6.53
C SER A 452 -4.63 16.48 5.22
N PHE A 453 -5.74 16.14 4.55
CA PHE A 453 -6.18 16.82 3.32
C PHE A 453 -6.54 18.30 3.56
N LEU A 454 -7.12 18.62 4.71
CA LEU A 454 -7.59 19.97 5.06
C LEU A 454 -6.49 20.88 5.63
N TYR A 455 -5.33 20.34 5.96
CA TYR A 455 -4.26 21.10 6.58
C TYR A 455 -3.65 22.11 5.59
N ASN A 456 -3.79 23.40 5.89
CA ASN A 456 -3.32 24.52 5.06
C ASN A 456 -3.75 24.45 3.58
N ASN A 457 -4.99 24.01 3.34
CA ASN A 457 -5.52 23.84 1.99
C ASN A 457 -6.98 24.32 1.85
N ASP A 458 -7.14 25.57 1.43
CA ASP A 458 -8.47 26.21 1.36
C ASP A 458 -9.38 25.61 0.28
N LYS A 459 -8.80 25.13 -0.84
CA LYS A 459 -9.58 24.46 -1.88
C LYS A 459 -10.21 23.17 -1.33
N ASN A 460 -9.43 22.36 -0.61
CA ASN A 460 -9.95 21.14 0.03
C ASN A 460 -10.96 21.44 1.13
N ARG A 461 -10.78 22.53 1.92
CA ARG A 461 -11.77 22.97 2.91
C ARG A 461 -13.10 23.35 2.24
N CYS A 462 -13.06 24.10 1.15
CA CYS A 462 -14.25 24.45 0.38
C CYS A 462 -14.95 23.18 -0.16
N SER A 463 -14.21 22.26 -0.77
CA SER A 463 -14.77 20.98 -1.25
C SER A 463 -15.37 20.15 -0.11
N PHE A 464 -14.69 20.06 1.03
CA PHE A 464 -15.18 19.33 2.20
C PHE A 464 -16.51 19.89 2.71
N TYR A 465 -16.65 21.22 2.74
CA TYR A 465 -17.91 21.87 3.10
C TYR A 465 -19.01 21.61 2.06
N GLN A 466 -18.71 21.76 0.77
CA GLN A 466 -19.66 21.55 -0.32
C GLN A 466 -20.19 20.11 -0.40
N CYS A 467 -19.39 19.13 0.00
CA CYS A 467 -19.76 17.72 0.03
C CYS A 467 -20.46 17.29 1.35
N ASN A 468 -20.96 18.23 2.15
CA ASN A 468 -21.57 17.98 3.47
C ASN A 468 -20.65 17.24 4.47
N GLY A 469 -19.34 17.34 4.31
CA GLY A 469 -18.37 16.69 5.21
C GLY A 469 -18.53 17.14 6.67
N MET A 470 -18.94 18.40 6.88
CA MET A 470 -19.20 18.95 8.22
C MET A 470 -20.33 18.20 8.93
N ASP A 471 -21.43 17.91 8.23
CA ASP A 471 -22.59 17.24 8.82
C ASP A 471 -22.25 15.81 9.25
N ILE A 472 -21.43 15.12 8.46
CA ILE A 472 -20.93 13.78 8.79
C ILE A 472 -20.08 13.83 10.07
N VAL A 473 -19.11 14.75 10.13
CA VAL A 473 -18.23 14.90 11.31
C VAL A 473 -19.02 15.25 12.56
N LEU A 474 -20.02 16.14 12.47
CA LEU A 474 -20.88 16.48 13.60
C LEU A 474 -21.73 15.29 14.06
N LYS A 475 -22.25 14.48 13.13
CA LYS A 475 -22.95 13.22 13.48
C LYS A 475 -22.03 12.25 14.20
N MET A 476 -20.78 12.07 13.74
CA MET A 476 -19.78 11.24 14.42
C MET A 476 -19.43 11.76 15.82
N ILE A 477 -19.35 13.08 16.01
CA ILE A 477 -19.14 13.68 17.34
C ILE A 477 -20.33 13.42 18.25
N ALA A 478 -21.55 13.51 17.72
CA ALA A 478 -22.77 13.30 18.50
C ALA A 478 -22.96 11.84 18.93
N SER A 479 -22.50 10.88 18.11
CA SER A 479 -22.60 9.44 18.41
C SER A 479 -21.41 8.86 19.17
N SER A 480 -20.26 9.55 19.23
CA SER A 480 -19.05 9.06 19.88
C SER A 480 -18.93 9.46 21.36
N ASP A 481 -18.23 8.63 22.15
CA ASP A 481 -17.82 8.99 23.51
C ASP A 481 -16.86 10.19 23.48
N ARG A 482 -17.09 11.18 24.35
CA ARG A 482 -16.29 12.42 24.43
C ARG A 482 -14.83 12.17 24.76
N CYS A 483 -14.52 11.05 25.40
CA CYS A 483 -13.15 10.64 25.68
C CYS A 483 -12.55 9.72 24.61
N GLY A 484 -13.36 9.30 23.62
CA GLY A 484 -12.98 8.36 22.58
C GLY A 484 -12.03 8.94 21.53
N ILE A 485 -11.30 8.05 20.86
CA ILE A 485 -10.33 8.38 19.80
C ILE A 485 -11.03 9.07 18.62
N ILE A 486 -12.26 8.66 18.30
CA ILE A 486 -13.07 9.24 17.23
C ILE A 486 -13.42 10.70 17.53
N TYR A 487 -13.91 10.98 18.74
CA TYR A 487 -14.22 12.35 19.16
C TYR A 487 -12.99 13.27 19.09
N LYS A 488 -11.83 12.83 19.61
CA LYS A 488 -10.58 13.60 19.53
C LYS A 488 -10.14 13.85 18.08
N SER A 489 -10.26 12.84 17.22
CA SER A 489 -9.87 12.93 15.80
C SER A 489 -10.81 13.85 15.02
N ALA A 490 -12.11 13.79 15.30
CA ALA A 490 -13.12 14.67 14.72
C ALA A 490 -12.91 16.13 15.11
N LEU A 491 -12.62 16.41 16.39
CA LEU A 491 -12.28 17.78 16.82
C LEU A 491 -11.02 18.32 16.15
N LYS A 492 -10.00 17.47 15.95
CA LYS A 492 -8.78 17.85 15.24
C LYS A 492 -9.07 18.21 13.78
N LEU A 493 -9.92 17.43 13.11
CA LEU A 493 -10.37 17.73 11.75
C LEU A 493 -11.09 19.10 11.72
N LEU A 494 -12.02 19.34 12.63
CA LEU A 494 -12.74 20.63 12.72
C LEU A 494 -11.80 21.81 12.97
N HIS A 495 -10.79 21.63 13.83
CA HIS A 495 -9.78 22.65 14.06
C HIS A 495 -9.00 22.97 12.76
N ASN A 496 -8.59 21.93 12.01
CA ASN A 496 -7.90 22.12 10.72
C ASN A 496 -8.80 22.75 9.66
N PHE A 497 -10.11 22.47 9.69
CA PHE A 497 -11.10 23.08 8.80
C PHE A 497 -11.27 24.58 9.06
N LEU A 498 -11.36 25.00 10.32
CA LEU A 498 -11.51 26.42 10.69
C LEU A 498 -10.24 27.25 10.38
N GLY A 499 -9.07 26.62 10.35
CA GLY A 499 -7.79 27.28 10.11
C GLY A 499 -7.28 28.06 11.33
N SER A 500 -5.96 28.26 11.40
CA SER A 500 -5.33 28.98 12.51
C SER A 500 -5.71 30.46 12.55
N GLU A 501 -5.87 31.10 11.39
CA GLU A 501 -6.14 32.53 11.30
C GLU A 501 -7.51 32.92 11.89
N VAL A 502 -8.54 32.10 11.68
CA VAL A 502 -9.90 32.38 12.22
C VAL A 502 -9.95 32.25 13.75
N LEU A 503 -9.19 31.31 14.32
CA LEU A 503 -9.09 31.12 15.76
C LEU A 503 -8.29 32.25 16.43
N ASP A 504 -7.24 32.74 15.80
CA ASP A 504 -6.46 33.89 16.30
C ASP A 504 -7.30 35.18 16.31
N TYR A 505 -8.16 35.40 15.30
CA TYR A 505 -9.09 36.54 15.28
C TYR A 505 -10.20 36.44 16.34
N ALA A 506 -10.71 35.24 16.63
CA ALA A 506 -11.71 35.02 17.68
C ALA A 506 -11.10 35.17 19.09
N GLY A 507 -9.85 34.75 19.27
CA GLY A 507 -9.08 34.95 20.51
C GLY A 507 -8.77 36.42 20.79
N GLN A 508 -8.48 37.22 19.75
CA GLN A 508 -8.22 38.66 19.90
C GLN A 508 -9.48 39.48 20.17
N LYS A 509 -10.66 39.11 19.63
CA LYS A 509 -11.91 39.84 19.90
C LYS A 509 -12.42 39.70 21.34
N ASN A 510 -12.10 38.60 22.02
CA ASN A 510 -12.46 38.41 23.43
C ASN A 510 -11.52 39.13 24.42
N ILE A 511 -10.45 39.78 23.96
CA ILE A 511 -9.54 40.58 24.79
C ILE A 511 -9.86 42.09 24.71
N CYS A 512 -10.71 42.54 23.77
CA CYS A 512 -11.02 43.97 23.57
C CYS A 512 -12.48 44.39 23.87
N GLN A 513 -13.25 43.60 24.63
CA GLN A 513 -14.56 44.04 25.15
C GLN A 513 -14.64 43.93 26.67
N SER A 514 -13.91 44.80 27.37
CA SER A 514 -14.27 45.22 28.74
C SER A 514 -13.82 46.65 29.03
N LEU A 515 -14.60 47.61 28.54
CA LEU A 515 -14.61 48.98 29.07
C LEU A 515 -16.07 49.36 29.37
N SER A 516 -16.46 49.24 30.64
CA SER A 516 -17.27 50.26 31.33
C SER A 516 -17.50 49.88 32.81
N ASN A 517 -16.80 50.57 33.72
CA ASN A 517 -17.39 51.38 34.81
C ASN A 517 -16.49 51.51 36.05
N ARG A 518 -15.95 52.72 36.22
CA ARG A 518 -15.85 53.56 37.43
C ARG A 518 -15.71 52.87 38.81
N ASN A 519 -14.56 53.04 39.49
CA ASN A 519 -14.35 54.07 40.54
C ASN A 519 -13.04 53.88 41.35
N ASN A 520 -12.34 54.99 41.55
CA ASN A 520 -11.35 55.40 42.58
C ASN A 520 -10.85 54.40 43.64
N SER A 521 -9.53 54.17 43.69
CA SER A 521 -8.63 54.50 44.84
C SER A 521 -7.18 54.01 44.60
N PRO A 522 -6.14 54.62 45.19
CA PRO A 522 -4.74 54.25 44.98
C PRO A 522 -4.15 53.50 46.18
N ARG A 523 -3.41 52.40 45.94
CA ARG A 523 -2.11 52.06 46.57
C ARG A 523 -1.68 50.60 46.34
N SER A 524 -0.36 50.46 46.21
CA SER A 524 0.52 49.33 46.56
C SER A 524 0.41 47.99 45.78
N SER A 525 1.48 47.70 45.05
CA SER A 525 2.05 46.36 44.75
C SER A 525 2.24 45.52 46.05
N PRO A 526 2.42 44.17 46.04
CA PRO A 526 3.21 43.40 45.06
C PRO A 526 2.75 41.95 44.72
N GLU A 527 3.46 41.36 43.73
CA GLU A 527 3.89 39.96 43.59
C GLU A 527 2.93 38.76 43.33
N TYR A 528 3.25 38.07 42.22
CA TYR A 528 3.31 36.62 41.96
C TYR A 528 2.12 35.69 42.28
N THR A 529 1.53 35.11 41.22
CA THR A 529 1.65 33.67 40.84
C THR A 529 0.71 33.34 39.67
N LYS A 530 1.27 32.96 38.50
CA LYS A 530 0.52 32.32 37.41
C LYS A 530 0.88 30.83 37.40
N SER A 531 -0.09 30.00 37.80
CA SER A 531 -0.09 28.56 37.55
C SER A 531 -0.57 28.29 36.12
N SER A 532 0.32 27.85 35.22
CA SER A 532 -0.09 27.27 33.94
C SER A 532 0.06 25.75 33.99
N ASN A 533 -1.08 25.05 34.16
CA ASN A 533 -1.18 23.64 33.82
C ASN A 533 -1.22 23.53 32.29
N GLN A 534 -0.12 23.08 31.68
CA GLN A 534 -0.13 22.56 30.32
C GLN A 534 0.00 21.04 30.37
N VAL A 535 -1.10 20.37 30.06
CA VAL A 535 -1.13 18.94 29.72
C VAL A 535 -0.46 18.80 28.35
N LYS A 536 0.69 18.12 28.30
CA LYS A 536 1.33 17.66 27.05
C LYS A 536 0.87 16.23 26.79
N GLU A 537 0.03 16.03 25.77
CA GLU A 537 -0.19 14.70 25.17
C GLU A 537 0.91 14.45 24.11
N SER A 538 1.71 13.40 24.31
CA SER A 538 2.70 12.89 23.35
C SER A 538 2.04 11.91 22.37
N MET A 539 2.26 12.08 21.07
CA MET A 539 1.93 11.07 20.07
C MET A 539 2.82 9.83 20.24
N HIS A 540 2.22 8.68 20.55
CA HIS A 540 2.89 7.37 20.51
C HIS A 540 2.73 6.70 19.14
N PRO A 541 3.73 5.90 18.69
CA PRO A 541 3.62 5.09 17.49
C PRO A 541 2.65 3.92 17.70
N ILE A 542 1.69 3.77 16.78
CA ILE A 542 0.77 2.62 16.74
C ILE A 542 1.38 1.57 15.80
N TYR A 543 1.65 0.38 16.36
CA TYR A 543 1.90 -0.84 15.60
C TYR A 543 0.56 -1.54 15.38
N LEU A 544 0.17 -1.79 14.13
CA LEU A 544 -0.99 -2.61 13.79
C LEU A 544 -0.50 -4.05 13.58
N ARG A 545 -0.86 -4.94 14.51
CA ARG A 545 -0.92 -6.39 14.31
C ARG A 545 -2.40 -6.75 14.34
N MET A 546 -2.92 -7.36 13.28
CA MET A 546 -4.20 -8.06 13.35
C MET A 546 -3.88 -9.52 13.64
N ASP A 547 -4.35 -10.03 14.78
CA ASP A 547 -4.32 -11.46 15.07
C ASP A 547 -5.40 -12.17 14.24
N ASN A 548 -5.04 -13.34 13.72
CA ASN A 548 -5.94 -14.22 12.97
C ASN A 548 -6.85 -14.98 13.95
N ASP A 549 -8.11 -14.58 14.06
CA ASP A 549 -9.15 -15.44 14.63
C ASP A 549 -9.73 -16.34 13.52
N ILE A 550 -9.37 -17.62 13.55
CA ILE A 550 -10.06 -18.69 12.82
C ILE A 550 -10.83 -19.54 13.85
N SER A 551 -12.14 -19.34 13.89
CA SER A 551 -13.16 -20.22 14.47
C SER A 551 -14.51 -19.67 13.95
N GLU A 552 -15.44 -20.36 13.31
CA GLU A 552 -15.86 -21.75 13.20
C GLU A 552 -16.72 -21.82 11.93
N ILE A 553 -16.45 -22.74 10.98
CA ILE A 553 -17.51 -23.32 10.12
C ILE A 553 -17.25 -24.82 10.01
N GLU A 554 -18.28 -25.58 10.36
CA GLU A 554 -18.33 -27.03 10.43
C GLU A 554 -18.17 -27.72 9.07
N ALA A 555 -17.39 -28.80 9.10
CA ALA A 555 -17.48 -30.05 8.33
C ALA A 555 -18.35 -30.10 7.04
N ALA A 556 -17.69 -30.33 5.89
CA ALA A 556 -17.96 -31.51 5.03
C ALA A 556 -16.97 -31.64 3.86
N ALA A 557 -16.55 -32.89 3.62
CA ALA A 557 -16.08 -33.47 2.36
C ALA A 557 -14.67 -33.11 1.82
N ILE A 558 -13.66 -33.87 2.25
CA ILE A 558 -12.44 -34.15 1.46
C ILE A 558 -12.55 -35.59 0.92
N PRO A 559 -12.46 -35.82 -0.41
CA PRO A 559 -12.29 -37.17 -0.96
C PRO A 559 -10.85 -37.65 -0.76
N ARG A 560 -10.73 -38.83 -0.11
CA ARG A 560 -9.49 -39.62 -0.03
C ARG A 560 -9.05 -40.07 -1.42
N MET A 561 -7.79 -39.80 -1.79
CA MET A 561 -7.05 -40.62 -2.74
C MET A 561 -5.71 -41.07 -2.15
N ILE A 562 -5.70 -42.34 -1.73
CA ILE A 562 -4.71 -43.38 -2.05
C ILE A 562 -3.23 -42.94 -2.05
N LEU A 563 -2.52 -43.30 -0.99
CA LEU A 563 -1.12 -43.72 -1.09
C LEU A 563 -1.01 -45.19 -0.67
N CYS A 564 -0.80 -46.07 -1.64
CA CYS A 564 -0.04 -47.32 -1.45
C CYS A 564 1.39 -46.88 -1.04
N GLY A 565 2.01 -47.36 0.02
CA GLY A 565 2.08 -48.73 0.50
C GLY A 565 3.46 -49.27 0.14
N LEU A 566 4.36 -49.37 1.11
CA LEU A 566 5.47 -50.33 1.12
C LEU A 566 6.01 -50.48 2.56
N ASN A 567 6.03 -51.74 2.97
CA ASN A 567 6.28 -52.27 4.31
C ASN A 567 7.74 -52.16 4.75
N THR A 568 7.98 -52.19 6.07
CA THR A 568 8.87 -53.19 6.70
C THR A 568 8.71 -53.20 8.24
N LEU A 569 8.09 -54.30 8.71
CA LEU A 569 8.42 -55.15 9.86
C LEU A 569 9.24 -54.57 11.05
N GLY A 570 8.72 -54.81 12.26
CA GLY A 570 9.51 -54.81 13.50
C GLY A 570 8.70 -54.89 14.79
N ASP A 571 8.29 -56.11 15.15
CA ASP A 571 7.95 -56.69 16.47
C ASP A 571 7.78 -55.83 17.74
N ASP A 572 6.64 -56.06 18.39
CA ASP A 572 6.44 -56.53 19.77
C ASP A 572 7.36 -56.04 20.90
N THR A 573 6.77 -55.43 21.92
CA THR A 573 6.71 -56.05 23.27
C THR A 573 5.78 -55.30 24.22
N ASP A 574 4.97 -56.10 24.90
CA ASP A 574 4.09 -55.76 26.02
C ASP A 574 4.87 -55.24 27.24
N GLY A 575 4.21 -54.36 28.01
CA GLY A 575 4.70 -53.91 29.32
C GLY A 575 3.59 -53.23 30.11
N GLU A 576 2.86 -54.02 30.89
CA GLU A 576 1.87 -53.57 31.87
C GLU A 576 2.45 -52.55 32.87
N MET A 577 1.52 -51.75 33.43
CA MET A 577 1.24 -51.71 34.88
C MET A 577 1.28 -50.32 35.54
N ILE A 578 0.29 -50.15 36.44
CA ILE A 578 0.22 -49.29 37.64
C ILE A 578 -0.57 -47.96 37.50
N MET A 579 -1.85 -48.08 37.87
CA MET A 579 -2.70 -47.01 38.40
C MET A 579 -2.24 -46.55 39.80
N SER A 580 -2.34 -45.24 40.09
CA SER A 580 -2.98 -44.63 41.29
C SER A 580 -2.56 -43.13 41.45
N PRO A 581 -3.07 -42.34 42.42
CA PRO A 581 -4.26 -41.51 42.23
C PRO A 581 -4.07 -40.00 42.54
N LYS A 582 -5.00 -39.20 42.00
CA LYS A 582 -5.48 -37.85 42.43
C LYS A 582 -4.68 -37.10 43.51
N LYS A 583 -4.16 -35.91 43.15
CA LYS A 583 -4.13 -34.73 44.02
C LYS A 583 -4.53 -33.46 43.26
N LYS A 584 -5.70 -32.92 43.62
CA LYS A 584 -6.14 -31.57 43.27
C LYS A 584 -5.31 -30.56 44.07
N GLY A 585 -4.37 -29.88 43.40
CA GLY A 585 -3.62 -28.76 43.96
C GLY A 585 -4.09 -27.45 43.33
N ASN A 586 -4.77 -26.62 44.12
CA ASN A 586 -5.07 -25.23 43.78
C ASN A 586 -3.75 -24.43 43.70
N LEU A 587 -3.34 -24.04 42.50
CA LEU A 587 -2.29 -23.05 42.28
C LEU A 587 -2.91 -21.77 41.73
N LYS A 588 -3.19 -20.83 42.64
CA LYS A 588 -3.41 -19.43 42.29
C LYS A 588 -2.11 -18.92 41.65
N LYS A 589 -2.12 -18.68 40.34
CA LYS A 589 -1.06 -17.93 39.66
C LYS A 589 -1.07 -16.50 40.20
N GLN A 590 -0.09 -16.22 41.06
CA GLN A 590 0.27 -14.86 41.45
C GLN A 590 0.91 -14.21 40.22
N VAL A 591 0.21 -13.25 39.62
CA VAL A 591 0.73 -12.43 38.53
C VAL A 591 1.83 -11.55 39.11
N VAL A 592 3.08 -11.88 38.82
CA VAL A 592 4.22 -10.99 39.04
C VAL A 592 4.21 -10.01 37.88
N TYR A 593 3.92 -8.74 38.17
CA TYR A 593 4.14 -7.66 37.23
C TYR A 593 5.64 -7.52 37.03
N ILE A 594 6.13 -7.93 35.85
CA ILE A 594 7.47 -7.60 35.40
C ILE A 594 7.36 -6.22 34.76
N ASP A 595 8.00 -5.23 35.38
CA ASP A 595 8.15 -3.90 34.83
C ASP A 595 8.96 -4.02 33.53
N THR A 596 8.31 -3.70 32.41
CA THR A 596 8.90 -3.72 31.07
C THR A 596 10.09 -2.75 30.97
N GLY A 597 10.22 -1.79 31.89
CA GLY A 597 11.39 -0.93 32.01
C GLY A 597 12.68 -1.63 32.48
N GLU A 598 12.60 -2.76 33.19
CA GLU A 598 13.80 -3.52 33.61
C GLU A 598 14.35 -4.45 32.53
N LEU A 599 13.50 -4.92 31.61
CA LEU A 599 13.91 -5.77 30.48
C LEU A 599 14.76 -5.03 29.44
N TYR A 600 14.60 -3.70 29.31
CA TYR A 600 15.44 -2.88 28.43
C TYR A 600 16.82 -2.55 29.01
N LYS A 601 17.06 -2.77 30.31
CA LYS A 601 18.36 -2.47 30.94
C LYS A 601 19.40 -3.59 30.81
N ALA A 602 19.01 -4.78 30.35
CA ALA A 602 19.83 -5.99 30.51
C ALA A 602 20.77 -6.32 29.33
N ARG A 603 20.86 -5.51 28.26
CA ARG A 603 21.62 -5.91 27.06
C ARG A 603 22.50 -4.89 26.34
N GLU A 604 22.62 -3.68 26.84
CA GLU A 604 23.76 -2.83 26.49
C GLU A 604 24.74 -2.87 27.65
N VAL A 605 25.99 -3.27 27.39
CA VAL A 605 27.07 -2.96 28.33
C VAL A 605 27.11 -1.44 28.38
N GLU A 606 26.46 -0.84 29.39
CA GLU A 606 26.44 0.62 29.56
C GLU A 606 27.88 1.11 29.41
N LYS A 607 28.14 1.91 28.37
CA LYS A 607 29.45 2.56 28.24
C LYS A 607 29.61 3.46 29.46
N ARG A 608 30.69 3.26 30.22
CA ARG A 608 31.03 4.06 31.40
C ARG A 608 32.44 4.60 31.23
N PHE A 609 32.70 5.79 31.75
CA PHE A 609 34.04 6.36 31.79
C PHE A 609 34.61 6.25 33.20
N ILE A 610 35.91 5.93 33.31
CA ILE A 610 36.56 5.77 34.61
C ILE A 610 37.24 7.09 34.98
N HIS A 611 36.88 7.65 36.13
CA HIS A 611 37.45 8.89 36.65
C HIS A 611 38.98 8.79 36.79
N LYS A 612 39.69 9.85 36.37
CA LYS A 612 41.16 9.93 36.35
C LYS A 612 41.86 8.88 35.49
N THR A 613 41.20 8.45 34.42
CA THR A 613 41.81 7.59 33.39
C THR A 613 41.79 8.29 32.05
N CYS A 614 42.79 7.98 31.22
CA CYS A 614 42.88 8.52 29.87
C CYS A 614 41.96 7.75 28.91
N VAL A 615 41.19 8.48 28.10
CA VAL A 615 40.42 7.90 26.99
C VAL A 615 41.34 7.52 25.82
N LYS A 616 40.84 6.71 24.88
CA LYS A 616 41.63 6.22 23.73
C LYS A 616 41.60 7.16 22.51
N PHE A 617 40.91 8.28 22.60
CA PHE A 617 40.72 9.24 21.53
C PHE A 617 41.17 10.62 22.01
N GLN A 618 41.58 11.47 21.08
CA GLN A 618 42.13 12.79 21.35
C GLN A 618 41.40 13.84 20.52
N ASP A 619 41.65 15.12 20.78
CA ASP A 619 41.20 16.19 19.88
C ASP A 619 41.70 15.94 18.45
N ASP A 620 40.77 15.77 17.53
CA ASP A 620 41.05 15.50 16.12
C ASP A 620 39.95 16.05 15.20
N ALA A 621 39.96 15.63 13.94
CA ALA A 621 39.00 16.09 12.94
C ALA A 621 37.54 15.66 13.23
N THR A 622 37.34 14.71 14.14
CA THR A 622 36.05 14.10 14.49
C THR A 622 35.71 14.21 15.98
N HIS A 623 36.66 14.57 16.84
CA HIS A 623 36.49 14.67 18.28
C HIS A 623 36.90 16.07 18.78
N GLU A 624 36.08 16.62 19.69
CA GLU A 624 36.37 17.82 20.48
C GLU A 624 36.18 17.48 21.96
N LEU A 625 37.22 17.68 22.76
CA LEU A 625 37.27 17.44 24.20
C LEU A 625 37.16 18.76 24.96
N ARG A 626 36.24 18.81 25.93
CA ARG A 626 35.93 19.99 26.71
C ARG A 626 36.07 19.70 28.21
N PRO A 627 37.02 20.36 28.91
CA PRO A 627 37.24 20.18 30.35
C PRO A 627 36.19 20.89 31.22
N ASP A 628 35.07 21.34 30.65
CA ASP A 628 34.07 22.14 31.37
C ASP A 628 33.45 21.31 32.51
N GLU A 629 33.79 21.63 33.77
CA GLU A 629 33.23 20.98 34.97
C GLU A 629 31.79 21.43 35.29
N ASP A 630 31.38 22.59 34.75
CA ASP A 630 30.05 23.19 34.91
C ASP A 630 29.47 23.59 33.55
N ILE A 631 28.30 23.02 33.22
CA ILE A 631 27.55 23.33 32.00
C ILE A 631 27.20 24.81 31.84
N LYS A 632 27.14 25.58 32.91
CA LYS A 632 26.81 27.01 32.85
C LYS A 632 27.89 27.85 32.17
N GLN A 633 29.11 27.32 32.08
CA GLN A 633 30.24 27.98 31.40
C GLN A 633 30.23 27.72 29.89
N VAL A 634 29.41 26.77 29.44
CA VAL A 634 29.42 26.31 28.05
C VAL A 634 28.70 27.31 27.14
N SER A 635 29.45 27.91 26.22
CA SER A 635 28.89 28.82 25.22
C SER A 635 28.22 28.05 24.08
N ALA A 636 26.91 28.25 23.90
CA ALA A 636 26.17 27.70 22.77
C ALA A 636 26.73 28.13 21.40
N ILE A 637 27.36 29.31 21.32
CA ILE A 637 28.02 29.77 20.09
C ILE A 637 29.25 28.90 19.82
N SER A 638 30.04 28.58 20.86
CA SER A 638 31.22 27.72 20.69
C SER A 638 30.83 26.32 20.22
N ILE A 639 29.79 25.73 20.80
CA ILE A 639 29.27 24.43 20.33
C ILE A 639 28.83 24.53 18.86
N ALA A 640 28.03 25.54 18.50
CA ALA A 640 27.56 25.72 17.13
C ALA A 640 28.72 25.85 16.11
N GLN A 641 29.83 26.50 16.49
CA GLN A 641 31.04 26.59 15.66
C GLN A 641 31.69 25.22 15.42
N HIS A 642 31.79 24.39 16.46
CA HIS A 642 32.37 23.04 16.37
C HIS A 642 31.48 22.12 15.54
N VAL A 643 30.18 22.15 15.81
CA VAL A 643 29.16 21.43 15.03
C VAL A 643 29.25 21.83 13.55
N CYS A 644 29.27 23.13 13.26
CA CYS A 644 29.44 23.63 11.90
C CYS A 644 30.76 23.11 11.26
N GLY A 645 31.86 23.09 12.02
CA GLY A 645 33.14 22.55 11.59
C GLY A 645 33.11 21.07 11.24
N PHE A 646 32.45 20.24 12.06
CA PHE A 646 32.29 18.80 11.83
C PHE A 646 31.33 18.48 10.68
N LEU A 647 30.29 19.27 10.49
CA LEU A 647 29.37 19.06 9.37
C LEU A 647 30.03 19.42 8.04
N ASN A 648 30.80 20.52 8.02
CA ASN A 648 31.47 21.01 6.82
C ASN A 648 32.70 20.19 6.38
N ASN A 649 33.30 19.41 7.28
CA ASN A 649 34.39 18.50 6.91
C ASN A 649 33.90 17.14 6.37
N GLY A 650 32.58 16.91 6.36
CA GLY A 650 31.96 15.69 5.81
C GLY A 650 32.20 14.40 6.59
N LYS A 651 32.87 14.46 7.76
CA LYS A 651 33.28 13.29 8.56
C LYS A 651 32.37 13.03 9.77
N SER A 652 31.39 13.90 10.02
CA SER A 652 30.61 13.87 11.27
C SER A 652 31.52 14.06 12.49
N GLY A 653 30.98 14.15 13.70
CA GLY A 653 31.84 14.31 14.88
C GLY A 653 31.12 14.25 16.20
N SER A 654 31.91 14.16 17.28
CA SER A 654 31.44 14.12 18.66
C SER A 654 32.14 15.21 19.50
N ILE A 655 31.37 15.90 20.33
CA ILE A 655 31.87 16.82 21.36
C ILE A 655 31.69 16.15 22.72
N PHE A 656 32.78 16.00 23.48
CA PHE A 656 32.79 15.40 24.82
C PHE A 656 33.00 16.46 25.89
N PHE A 657 32.08 16.54 26.85
CA PHE A 657 32.23 17.37 28.04
C PHE A 657 32.64 16.53 29.24
N GLY A 658 33.52 17.07 30.08
CA GLY A 658 34.08 16.40 31.26
C GLY A 658 35.31 15.55 30.96
N ILE A 659 35.97 15.79 29.83
CA ILE A 659 37.28 15.20 29.48
C ILE A 659 38.24 16.34 29.20
N ASP A 660 39.42 16.30 29.81
CA ASP A 660 40.41 17.35 29.61
C ASP A 660 41.27 17.16 28.36
N LYS A 661 42.20 18.09 28.14
CA LYS A 661 43.11 18.06 26.98
C LYS A 661 44.17 16.96 27.09
N ASP A 662 44.45 16.48 28.29
CA ASP A 662 45.33 15.34 28.58
C ASP A 662 44.57 14.00 28.48
N GLN A 663 43.33 14.04 27.95
CA GLN A 663 42.42 12.91 27.74
C GLN A 663 41.92 12.28 29.04
N GLU A 664 42.14 12.94 30.19
CA GLU A 664 41.74 12.47 31.51
C GLU A 664 40.25 12.78 31.77
N VAL A 665 39.52 11.77 32.25
CA VAL A 665 38.09 11.88 32.57
C VAL A 665 37.88 12.48 33.96
N PHE A 666 37.19 13.61 34.02
CA PHE A 666 36.70 14.23 35.25
C PHE A 666 35.18 14.10 35.41
N GLY A 667 34.44 14.15 34.30
CA GLY A 667 32.99 14.24 34.28
C GLY A 667 32.48 15.65 34.60
N VAL A 668 31.20 15.85 34.36
CA VAL A 668 30.46 17.08 34.64
C VAL A 668 29.41 16.78 35.69
N LYS A 669 29.33 17.61 36.73
CA LYS A 669 28.34 17.42 37.79
C LYS A 669 26.97 17.93 37.33
N LEU A 670 26.01 17.02 37.14
CA LEU A 670 24.69 17.29 36.58
C LEU A 670 23.59 16.63 37.40
N SER A 671 22.66 17.44 37.90
CA SER A 671 21.38 16.94 38.37
C SER A 671 20.50 16.50 37.19
N ARG A 672 19.38 15.83 37.49
CA ARG A 672 18.36 15.52 36.48
C ARG A 672 17.86 16.78 35.75
N SER A 673 17.63 17.87 36.47
CA SER A 673 17.18 19.14 35.88
C SER A 673 18.23 19.72 34.93
N ASP A 674 19.50 19.63 35.30
CA ASP A 674 20.61 20.13 34.49
C ASP A 674 20.74 19.36 33.17
N ARG A 675 20.56 18.03 33.19
CA ARG A 675 20.55 17.19 31.98
C ARG A 675 19.40 17.54 31.03
N ASP A 676 18.21 17.75 31.56
CA ASP A 676 17.05 18.14 30.75
C ASP A 676 17.24 19.54 30.16
N GLU A 677 17.76 20.49 30.95
CA GLU A 677 18.04 21.86 30.49
C GLU A 677 19.15 21.89 29.43
N PHE A 678 20.24 21.16 29.64
CA PHE A 678 21.34 21.05 28.69
C PHE A 678 20.86 20.50 27.34
N ARG A 679 20.09 19.39 27.36
CA ARG A 679 19.52 18.80 26.15
C ARG A 679 18.62 19.79 25.39
N LEU A 680 17.71 20.45 26.09
CA LEU A 680 16.85 21.49 25.49
C LEU A 680 17.65 22.70 24.99
N GLY A 681 18.80 22.98 25.60
CA GLY A 681 19.74 24.01 25.16
C GLY A 681 20.40 23.64 23.84
N VAL A 682 20.88 22.39 23.72
CA VAL A 682 21.45 21.84 22.48
C VAL A 682 20.39 21.83 21.37
N ASP A 683 19.17 21.32 21.63
CA ASP A 683 18.08 21.31 20.64
C ASP A 683 17.77 22.73 20.12
N ARG A 684 17.63 23.70 21.04
CA ARG A 684 17.41 25.11 20.68
C ARG A 684 18.57 25.69 19.89
N MET A 685 19.81 25.32 20.21
CA MET A 685 20.98 25.78 19.47
C MET A 685 21.01 25.19 18.05
N MET A 686 20.78 23.88 17.89
CA MET A 686 20.78 23.22 16.57
C MET A 686 19.73 23.83 15.62
N VAL A 687 18.56 24.25 16.15
CA VAL A 687 17.48 24.86 15.37
C VAL A 687 17.73 26.35 15.05
N ASN A 688 18.32 27.09 16.00
CA ASN A 688 18.38 28.56 15.91
C ASN A 688 19.75 29.13 15.54
N LYS A 689 20.82 28.34 15.65
CA LYS A 689 22.21 28.80 15.49
C LYS A 689 22.96 28.09 14.36
N VAL A 690 22.44 26.99 13.82
CA VAL A 690 23.04 26.28 12.69
C VAL A 690 22.12 26.40 11.48
N SER A 691 22.67 26.74 10.31
CA SER A 691 21.94 26.87 9.05
C SER A 691 22.67 26.12 7.93
N PRO A 692 22.03 25.18 7.23
CA PRO A 692 20.66 24.71 7.41
C PRO A 692 20.41 24.09 8.79
N ARG A 693 19.15 24.12 9.23
CA ARG A 693 18.75 23.62 10.57
C ARG A 693 18.98 22.12 10.64
N LEU A 694 19.53 21.64 11.76
CA LEU A 694 19.67 20.21 12.01
C LEU A 694 18.40 19.62 12.62
N LEU A 695 18.01 18.46 12.11
CA LEU A 695 16.91 17.65 12.64
C LEU A 695 17.39 16.75 13.79
N HIS A 696 16.48 16.33 14.67
CA HIS A 696 16.81 15.50 15.84
C HIS A 696 17.39 14.11 15.51
N ASN A 697 17.31 13.65 14.25
CA ASN A 697 17.97 12.42 13.80
C ASN A 697 19.40 12.66 13.29
N GLN A 698 19.82 13.92 13.14
CA GLN A 698 21.16 14.31 12.70
C GLN A 698 22.08 14.64 13.87
N PHE A 699 21.59 14.58 15.11
CA PHE A 699 22.42 14.70 16.30
C PHE A 699 21.83 13.94 17.48
N GLU A 700 22.69 13.55 18.42
CA GLU A 700 22.31 12.85 19.64
C GLU A 700 23.07 13.41 20.84
N VAL A 701 22.44 13.46 22.00
CA VAL A 701 23.06 13.86 23.27
C VAL A 701 22.97 12.69 24.24
N VAL A 702 24.12 12.10 24.58
CA VAL A 702 24.23 10.93 25.45
C VAL A 702 24.97 11.30 26.74
N TYR A 703 24.50 10.77 27.86
CA TYR A 703 25.11 10.99 29.18
C TYR A 703 25.69 9.67 29.70
N TYR A 704 27.01 9.56 29.75
CA TYR A 704 27.68 8.36 30.25
C TYR A 704 28.09 8.54 31.72
N PRO A 705 27.72 7.64 32.63
CA PRO A 705 28.08 7.77 34.03
C PRO A 705 29.60 7.62 34.23
N VAL A 706 30.15 8.44 35.12
CA VAL A 706 31.55 8.34 35.53
C VAL A 706 31.66 7.42 36.73
N VAL A 707 32.56 6.44 36.66
CA VAL A 707 32.83 5.48 37.74
C VAL A 707 34.23 5.69 38.34
N GLN A 708 34.38 5.44 39.62
CA GLN A 708 35.67 5.43 40.30
C GLN A 708 36.01 3.99 40.70
N ILE A 709 37.27 3.59 40.51
CA ILE A 709 37.78 2.32 41.01
C ILE A 709 38.10 2.50 42.50
N SER A 710 37.38 1.80 43.38
CA SER A 710 37.66 1.84 44.82
C SER A 710 39.01 1.18 45.12
N LYS A 711 39.86 1.87 45.89
CA LYS A 711 41.17 1.34 46.32
C LYS A 711 41.04 0.28 47.42
N ASP A 712 39.90 0.22 48.09
CA ASP A 712 39.74 -0.54 49.34
C ASP A 712 39.09 -1.93 49.13
N ILE A 713 38.48 -2.20 47.96
CA ILE A 713 37.72 -3.43 47.69
C ILE A 713 37.95 -3.89 46.24
N ASN A 714 38.84 -4.86 46.01
CA ASN A 714 38.99 -5.70 44.79
C ASN A 714 38.79 -5.04 43.40
N GLY A 715 39.04 -3.74 43.24
CA GLY A 715 38.82 -3.03 41.98
C GLY A 715 37.33 -2.83 41.62
N GLU A 716 36.43 -2.86 42.59
CA GLU A 716 34.99 -2.61 42.36
C GLU A 716 34.77 -1.18 41.84
N MET A 717 34.02 -1.07 40.75
CA MET A 717 33.71 0.22 40.10
C MET A 717 32.43 0.79 40.70
N THR A 718 32.54 1.93 41.39
CA THR A 718 31.39 2.65 41.96
C THR A 718 31.08 3.89 41.14
N CYS A 719 29.82 4.09 40.71
CA CYS A 719 29.41 5.32 40.04
C CYS A 719 29.57 6.53 40.97
N ILE A 720 30.21 7.59 40.47
CA ILE A 720 30.25 8.88 41.17
C ILE A 720 28.88 9.54 40.99
N PRO A 721 28.13 9.83 42.07
CA PRO A 721 26.79 10.41 41.96
C PRO A 721 26.80 11.72 41.18
N ASP A 722 25.80 11.87 40.31
CA ASP A 722 25.59 13.05 39.46
C ASP A 722 26.79 13.44 38.57
N HIS A 723 27.78 12.58 38.33
CA HIS A 723 28.89 12.87 37.41
C HIS A 723 28.73 12.11 36.10
N TYR A 724 28.73 12.86 34.99
CA TYR A 724 28.54 12.31 33.65
C TYR A 724 29.54 12.90 32.66
N VAL A 725 30.01 12.08 31.71
CA VAL A 725 30.57 12.58 30.46
C VAL A 725 29.41 12.80 29.50
N ILE A 726 29.31 14.00 28.93
CA ILE A 726 28.28 14.32 27.94
C ILE A 726 28.88 14.17 26.55
N GLU A 727 28.27 13.37 25.69
CA GLU A 727 28.65 13.29 24.27
C GLU A 727 27.55 13.92 23.43
N ILE A 728 27.91 14.90 22.58
CA ILE A 728 27.05 15.41 21.51
C ILE A 728 27.59 14.86 20.20
N THR A 729 26.91 13.89 19.59
CA THR A 729 27.25 13.37 18.27
C THR A 729 26.45 14.11 17.21
N VAL A 730 27.08 14.48 16.09
CA VAL A 730 26.44 15.12 14.94
C VAL A 730 26.75 14.38 13.65
N GLN A 731 25.76 14.24 12.78
CA GLN A 731 25.85 13.57 11.48
C GLN A 731 25.54 14.56 10.36
N GLY A 732 26.53 14.78 9.48
CA GLY A 732 26.44 15.72 8.36
C GLY A 732 26.16 15.07 7.02
N SER A 733 25.56 15.85 6.11
CA SER A 733 25.40 15.48 4.70
C SER A 733 26.51 16.11 3.86
N ARG A 734 27.21 15.32 3.05
CA ARG A 734 28.42 15.71 2.29
C ARG A 734 28.20 16.81 1.24
N GLU A 735 26.96 17.18 0.95
CA GLU A 735 26.61 18.15 -0.11
C GLU A 735 26.05 19.48 0.43
N VAL A 736 26.03 19.64 1.75
CA VAL A 736 25.42 20.80 2.40
C VAL A 736 26.50 21.62 3.09
N ILE A 737 26.56 22.91 2.75
CA ILE A 737 27.38 23.88 3.47
C ILE A 737 26.59 24.41 4.66
N TYR A 738 27.14 24.24 5.85
CA TYR A 738 26.60 24.74 7.10
C TYR A 738 27.28 26.06 7.49
N THR A 739 26.48 26.96 8.06
CA THR A 739 26.91 28.24 8.62
C THR A 739 26.33 28.42 10.01
N VAL A 740 26.97 29.26 10.82
CA VAL A 740 26.41 29.69 12.10
C VAL A 740 25.49 30.88 11.84
N THR A 741 24.20 30.78 12.20
CA THR A 741 23.14 31.72 11.79
C THR A 741 23.36 33.13 12.32
N THR A 742 24.02 33.28 13.48
CA THR A 742 24.23 34.59 14.13
C THR A 742 25.17 35.51 13.38
N ASP A 743 26.14 34.97 12.65
CA ASP A 743 27.17 35.73 11.95
C ASP A 743 27.32 35.33 10.47
N GLN A 744 26.56 34.33 10.01
CA GLN A 744 26.64 33.76 8.66
C GLN A 744 28.06 33.32 8.29
N LYS A 745 28.86 32.97 9.29
CA LYS A 745 30.24 32.52 9.07
C LYS A 745 30.29 31.01 8.90
N CYS A 746 31.19 30.58 8.05
CA CYS A 746 31.53 29.17 7.89
C CYS A 746 32.66 28.79 8.85
N TYR A 747 32.56 27.60 9.41
CA TYR A 747 33.62 26.99 10.21
C TYR A 747 33.99 25.66 9.60
N TYR A 748 35.27 25.31 9.67
CA TYR A 748 35.79 24.03 9.19
C TYR A 748 36.80 23.48 10.20
N ARG A 749 36.79 22.16 10.39
CA ARG A 749 37.61 21.47 11.38
C ARG A 749 38.87 20.89 10.72
N PHE A 750 40.03 21.47 11.03
CA PHE A 750 41.36 21.04 10.60
C PHE A 750 42.06 20.26 11.71
N GLY A 751 41.90 18.93 11.71
CA GLY A 751 42.40 18.12 12.84
C GLY A 751 41.80 18.65 14.15
N PRO A 752 42.59 18.95 15.19
CA PRO A 752 42.08 19.43 16.49
C PRO A 752 41.56 20.88 16.49
N ASN A 753 41.67 21.61 15.37
CA ASN A 753 41.37 23.04 15.36
C ASN A 753 40.13 23.36 14.51
N THR A 754 39.18 24.10 15.08
CA THR A 754 38.06 24.68 14.32
C THR A 754 38.43 26.10 13.91
N ALA A 755 38.54 26.35 12.61
CA ALA A 755 38.85 27.68 12.07
C ALA A 755 37.64 28.28 11.34
N GLN A 756 37.49 29.60 11.45
CA GLN A 756 36.56 30.35 10.61
C GLN A 756 37.16 30.45 9.21
N ILE A 757 36.37 30.12 8.19
CA ILE A 757 36.80 30.20 6.79
C ILE A 757 35.76 30.92 5.95
N SER A 758 36.17 31.47 4.81
CA SER A 758 35.22 32.06 3.87
C SER A 758 34.39 30.96 3.16
N PRO A 759 33.16 31.26 2.70
CA PRO A 759 32.37 30.31 1.92
C PRO A 759 33.08 29.82 0.65
N GLN A 760 33.94 30.65 0.04
CA GLN A 760 34.68 30.29 -1.17
C GLN A 760 35.81 29.30 -0.86
N GLU A 761 36.56 29.53 0.21
CA GLU A 761 37.59 28.59 0.69
C GLU A 761 36.94 27.26 1.11
N LEU A 762 35.78 27.31 1.78
CA LEU A 762 35.04 26.12 2.17
C LEU A 762 34.65 25.26 0.96
N ARG A 763 34.07 25.88 -0.07
CA ARG A 763 33.74 25.16 -1.32
C ARG A 763 34.97 24.50 -1.94
N HIS A 764 36.09 25.21 -1.95
CA HIS A 764 37.33 24.66 -2.49
C HIS A 764 37.84 23.48 -1.66
N LEU A 765 37.80 23.57 -0.33
CA LEU A 765 38.18 22.48 0.57
C LEU A 765 37.28 21.25 0.41
N VAL A 766 35.96 21.44 0.34
CA VAL A 766 35.01 20.34 0.10
C VAL A 766 35.30 19.64 -1.23
N VAL A 767 35.64 20.40 -2.29
CA VAL A 767 36.04 19.82 -3.57
C VAL A 767 37.34 19.01 -3.43
N LEU A 768 38.36 19.55 -2.75
CA LEU A 768 39.63 18.86 -2.55
C LEU A 768 39.48 17.57 -1.73
N ASP A 769 38.68 17.60 -0.66
CA ASP A 769 38.38 16.40 0.14
C ASP A 769 37.62 15.35 -0.68
N THR A 770 36.65 15.79 -1.49
CA THR A 770 35.89 14.91 -2.37
C THR A 770 36.78 14.30 -3.46
N GLU A 771 37.68 15.10 -4.06
CA GLU A 771 38.67 14.62 -5.03
C GLU A 771 39.63 13.60 -4.40
N PHE A 772 40.06 13.84 -3.16
CA PHE A 772 40.92 12.94 -2.40
C PHE A 772 40.22 11.60 -2.12
N ASP A 773 38.95 11.63 -1.67
CA ASP A 773 38.13 10.43 -1.45
C ASP A 773 37.97 9.60 -2.75
N TYR A 774 37.78 10.25 -3.90
CA TYR A 774 37.66 9.57 -5.19
C TYR A 774 38.99 9.18 -5.82
N GLN A 775 40.13 9.60 -5.28
CA GLN A 775 41.43 9.38 -5.91
C GLN A 775 41.80 7.89 -5.96
N GLU A 776 41.46 7.11 -4.93
CA GLU A 776 41.65 5.65 -4.93
C GLU A 776 40.75 4.97 -5.96
N GLU A 777 39.49 5.40 -6.07
CA GLU A 777 38.53 4.85 -7.03
C GLU A 777 38.94 5.18 -8.47
N ILE A 778 39.38 6.40 -8.73
CA ILE A 778 39.95 6.81 -10.01
C ILE A 778 41.19 5.97 -10.34
N CYS A 779 42.06 5.71 -9.36
CA CYS A 779 43.22 4.83 -9.55
C CYS A 779 42.79 3.39 -9.87
N ARG A 780 41.78 2.86 -9.18
CA ARG A 780 41.22 1.53 -9.42
C ARG A 780 40.66 1.42 -10.85
N LEU A 781 39.78 2.34 -11.23
CA LEU A 781 39.16 2.38 -12.56
C LEU A 781 40.20 2.55 -13.68
N ARG A 782 41.27 3.33 -13.45
CA ARG A 782 42.38 3.45 -14.41
C ARG A 782 43.10 2.12 -14.62
N ARG A 783 43.38 1.37 -13.54
CA ARG A 783 44.01 0.03 -13.65
C ARG A 783 43.10 -0.97 -14.37
N GLU A 784 41.80 -0.94 -14.08
CA GLU A 784 40.81 -1.79 -14.73
C GLU A 784 40.70 -1.48 -16.23
N LEU A 785 40.68 -0.19 -16.58
CA LEU A 785 40.65 0.26 -17.97
C LEU A 785 41.93 -0.11 -18.74
N GLU A 786 43.10 -0.07 -18.09
CA GLU A 786 44.35 -0.58 -18.66
C GLU A 786 44.33 -2.10 -18.87
N HIS A 787 43.76 -2.85 -17.93
CA HIS A 787 43.60 -4.29 -18.05
C HIS A 787 42.67 -4.64 -19.22
N LEU A 788 41.51 -3.99 -19.30
CA LEU A 788 40.54 -4.16 -20.39
C LEU A 788 41.18 -3.87 -21.75
N LYS A 789 41.90 -2.74 -21.88
CA LYS A 789 42.63 -2.38 -23.11
C LYS A 789 43.64 -3.44 -23.53
N LYS A 790 44.36 -4.05 -22.58
CA LYS A 790 45.30 -5.15 -22.87
C LYS A 790 44.58 -6.44 -23.30
N SER A 791 43.42 -6.74 -22.72
CA SER A 791 42.62 -7.91 -23.10
C SER A 791 41.84 -7.76 -24.41
N SER A 792 41.62 -6.53 -24.88
CA SER A 792 40.88 -6.23 -26.12
C SER A 792 41.78 -5.98 -27.34
N CYS A 793 43.10 -6.03 -27.21
CA CYS A 793 44.01 -6.09 -28.36
C CYS A 793 44.21 -7.57 -28.75
N PRO A 794 43.72 -8.02 -29.91
CA PRO A 794 43.91 -9.38 -30.40
C PRO A 794 45.37 -9.70 -30.76
#